data_AF-A0A349HIS2-F1
#
_entry.id   AF-A0A349HIS2-F1
#
_cell.length_a   1.000
_cell.length_b   1.000
_cell.length_c   1.000
_cell.angle_alpha   90.00
_cell.angle_beta   90.00
_cell.angle_gamma   90.00
#
_symmetry.space_group_name_H-M   'P 1'
#
loop_
_entity.id
_entity.type
_entity.pdbx_description
1 polymer ?
#
loop_
_entity_poly.entity_id
_entity_poly.type
_entity_poly.pdbx_seq_one_letter_code
_entity_poly.pdbx_strand_id
1 'polypeptide(L)'
;MKFKSINTALSLLITAIVSISVACFIVVVGSMTNSSVLNIQEQNMKVLNNKIVNEVEQFLAASRGDLDNYASRAELKGAFKYSISRNKVLKSFKNDLNNNNRIISMGVIGLDGHILFGLQSNGEPAEGTDLSSRKYVQKVLNGSNFAVSEVLKSALTGDYIIVSAVPVLSGEGELLGALYRAVDWMQYAQQMVGDISIGDEGYAYILDKQGRMIAHKVDQNLILKDLSNLQFVKDSLASPKGTTNYEWEGRAKVQTFQVVPATGWVVCMSAYVSDLSRAATEERNVLMGMGVLMVLVLVGAIVFTIRKQVTGPMATIRDFTSEIAHGNFKAELSGKYDCELKELAGNIDFMVAELKNKLGFSEGVLNGLVLPCAIVGPNDDMLWANQQVCDLIERDIKAGQVVGMDPGEFFYQEKGRKTLSQKAIEEEHQIQQEAEYTTIKGNLRNIMVSTTPFYDMDKNILGSVSIWINMTEIRQQQRMIEENNIMISEAAASATEVSNQVSSFAEALSAQIEQSSRGAEEQSVMASEAATAMDEMNSTVFEVARNASTAAELAAVSQKKAGEGEQKVIQAVETITMVRAQSDKMHKDMADLGHQADGIGNIMGVISDIADQTNLLALNAAIEAARAGDAGRGFAVVADEVRKLAESTMNATSEVGGYISKIQDSAKTNIANTEKSTRAIGEVTDLVNQSGDILKDIVEKVSETADQVRSIATASEQQSAASEEISRSTGQINTIAGETAQAMNESSDAVGRMSELAKELGGIIARMQG
;
A
#
# COMPACT_ATOMS: atom_id res chain seq x y z
N MET A 1 -51.21 23.41 6.06
CA MET A 1 -51.43 23.92 4.68
C MET A 1 -52.55 23.12 4.04
N LYS A 2 -53.67 23.74 3.63
CA LYS A 2 -54.66 23.05 2.78
C LYS A 2 -54.09 23.02 1.36
N PHE A 3 -53.59 21.87 0.91
CA PHE A 3 -53.05 21.71 -0.44
C PHE A 3 -54.19 21.83 -1.46
N LYS A 4 -54.03 22.70 -2.48
CA LYS A 4 -55.04 22.95 -3.53
C LYS A 4 -55.13 21.83 -4.58
N SER A 5 -54.22 20.86 -4.57
CA SER A 5 -54.16 19.76 -5.55
C SER A 5 -53.49 18.53 -4.93
N ILE A 6 -54.07 17.34 -5.18
CA ILE A 6 -53.51 16.04 -4.78
C ILE A 6 -52.09 15.86 -5.33
N ASN A 7 -51.79 16.38 -6.53
CA ASN A 7 -50.47 16.28 -7.15
C ASN A 7 -49.39 17.03 -6.37
N THR A 8 -49.72 18.18 -5.78
CA THR A 8 -48.78 18.94 -4.96
C THR A 8 -48.48 18.23 -3.65
N ALA A 9 -49.49 17.59 -3.05
CA ALA A 9 -49.32 16.79 -1.84
C ALA A 9 -48.46 15.55 -2.09
N LEU A 10 -48.70 14.81 -3.19
CA LEU A 10 -47.92 13.62 -3.55
C LEU A 10 -46.46 13.95 -3.88
N SER A 11 -46.23 15.03 -4.64
CA SER A 11 -44.88 15.47 -5.01
C SER A 11 -44.05 15.89 -3.78
N LEU A 12 -44.66 16.60 -2.83
CA LEU A 12 -44.02 16.98 -1.57
C LEU A 12 -43.72 15.76 -0.70
N LEU A 13 -44.62 14.77 -0.66
CA LEU A 13 -44.42 13.54 0.10
C LEU A 13 -43.26 12.72 -0.45
N ILE A 14 -43.21 12.50 -1.77
CA ILE A 14 -42.11 11.78 -2.44
C ILE A 14 -40.79 12.54 -2.24
N THR A 15 -40.80 13.86 -2.42
CA THR A 15 -39.60 14.70 -2.21
C THR A 15 -39.09 14.61 -0.78
N ALA A 16 -39.99 14.64 0.21
CA ALA A 16 -39.63 14.50 1.61
C ALA A 16 -39.03 13.12 1.91
N ILE A 17 -39.62 12.04 1.39
CA ILE A 17 -39.10 10.68 1.56
C ILE A 17 -37.70 10.55 0.96
N VAL A 18 -37.51 10.97 -0.29
CA VAL A 18 -36.19 10.90 -0.97
C VAL A 18 -35.15 11.74 -0.23
N SER A 19 -35.51 12.95 0.20
CA SER A 19 -34.59 13.84 0.93
C SER A 19 -34.18 13.24 2.28
N ILE A 20 -35.12 12.65 3.01
CA ILE A 20 -34.85 11.97 4.29
C ILE A 20 -33.98 10.74 4.07
N SER A 21 -34.25 9.93 3.04
CA SER A 21 -33.44 8.75 2.71
C SER A 21 -32.00 9.12 2.36
N VAL A 22 -31.79 10.13 1.52
CA VAL A 22 -30.44 10.60 1.15
C VAL A 22 -29.71 11.20 2.35
N ALA A 23 -30.39 12.03 3.16
CA ALA A 23 -29.80 12.60 4.38
C ALA A 23 -29.42 11.52 5.39
N CYS A 24 -30.30 10.52 5.61
CA CYS A 24 -30.03 9.39 6.48
C CYS A 24 -28.81 8.59 5.99
N PHE A 25 -28.75 8.30 4.68
CA PHE A 25 -27.62 7.58 4.09
C PHE A 25 -26.30 8.34 4.27
N ILE A 26 -26.26 9.65 4.00
CA ILE A 26 -25.06 10.48 4.16
C ILE A 26 -24.62 10.53 5.64
N VAL A 27 -25.56 10.64 6.58
CA VAL A 27 -25.25 10.65 8.02
C VAL A 27 -24.66 9.30 8.45
N VAL A 28 -25.27 8.19 8.04
CA VAL A 28 -24.79 6.84 8.36
C VAL A 28 -23.40 6.61 7.78
N VAL A 29 -23.22 6.82 6.47
CA VAL A 29 -21.92 6.64 5.79
C VAL A 29 -20.88 7.57 6.41
N GLY A 30 -21.18 8.85 6.60
CA GLY A 30 -20.25 9.80 7.22
C GLY A 30 -19.85 9.42 8.64
N SER A 31 -20.78 8.90 9.46
CA SER A 31 -20.48 8.41 10.80
C SER A 31 -19.64 7.13 10.80
N MET A 32 -19.92 6.22 9.87
CA MET A 32 -19.14 4.98 9.67
C MET A 32 -17.72 5.31 9.19
N THR A 33 -17.57 6.14 8.16
CA THR A 33 -16.25 6.56 7.63
C THR A 33 -15.42 7.24 8.71
N ASN A 34 -16.01 8.16 9.48
CA ASN A 34 -15.30 8.83 10.57
C ASN A 34 -14.82 7.84 11.64
N SER A 35 -15.67 6.89 12.02
CA SER A 35 -15.31 5.86 13.01
C SER A 35 -14.24 4.90 12.48
N SER A 36 -14.33 4.50 11.21
CA SER A 36 -13.34 3.64 10.55
C SER A 36 -11.98 4.32 10.43
N VAL A 37 -11.94 5.59 10.00
CA VAL A 37 -10.69 6.36 9.89
C VAL A 37 -10.05 6.54 11.27
N LEU A 38 -10.83 6.89 12.29
CA LEU A 38 -10.30 6.97 13.66
C LEU A 38 -9.76 5.63 14.15
N ASN A 39 -10.45 4.52 13.89
CA ASN A 39 -9.97 3.18 14.26
C ASN A 39 -8.66 2.82 13.54
N ILE A 40 -8.55 3.11 12.23
CA ILE A 40 -7.34 2.87 11.45
C ILE A 40 -6.18 3.71 12.01
N GLN A 41 -6.43 5.00 12.27
CA GLN A 41 -5.41 5.87 12.84
C GLN A 41 -4.99 5.43 14.25
N GLU A 42 -5.92 4.97 15.09
CA GLU A 42 -5.58 4.40 16.40
C GLU A 42 -4.75 3.10 16.29
N GLN A 43 -5.03 2.25 15.29
CA GLN A 43 -4.19 1.07 15.02
C GLN A 43 -2.80 1.45 14.53
N ASN A 44 -2.68 2.40 13.60
CA ASN A 44 -1.40 2.97 13.18
C ASN A 44 -0.65 3.54 14.39
N MET A 45 -1.38 4.19 15.29
CA MET A 45 -0.82 4.71 16.52
C MET A 45 -0.22 3.57 17.36
N LYS A 46 -0.94 2.47 17.56
CA LYS A 46 -0.44 1.29 18.30
C LYS A 46 0.79 0.66 17.64
N VAL A 47 0.84 0.58 16.32
CA VAL A 47 2.00 0.03 15.57
C VAL A 47 3.24 0.90 15.77
N LEU A 48 3.12 2.21 15.58
CA LEU A 48 4.22 3.15 15.81
C LEU A 48 4.65 3.17 17.29
N ASN A 49 3.71 3.09 18.22
CA ASN A 49 4.03 3.03 19.66
C ASN A 49 4.82 1.75 20.00
N ASN A 50 4.43 0.60 19.44
CA ASN A 50 5.20 -0.65 19.56
C ASN A 50 6.62 -0.51 18.99
N LYS A 51 6.78 0.18 17.85
CA LYS A 51 8.10 0.44 17.25
C LYS A 51 9.00 1.20 18.22
N ILE A 52 8.52 2.29 18.83
CA ILE A 52 9.30 3.08 19.80
C ILE A 52 9.63 2.24 21.04
N VAL A 53 8.68 1.45 21.56
CA VAL A 53 8.95 0.54 22.69
C VAL A 53 10.08 -0.42 22.35
N ASN A 54 10.05 -1.04 21.16
CA ASN A 54 11.09 -1.95 20.70
C ASN A 54 12.44 -1.24 20.54
N GLU A 55 12.47 0.00 20.03
CA GLU A 55 13.70 0.80 19.94
C GLU A 55 14.29 1.12 21.32
N VAL A 56 13.45 1.49 22.29
CA VAL A 56 13.88 1.70 23.68
C VAL A 56 14.42 0.39 24.28
N GLU A 57 13.75 -0.74 24.06
CA GLU A 57 14.23 -2.05 24.53
C GLU A 57 15.55 -2.45 23.89
N GLN A 58 15.70 -2.28 22.58
CA GLN A 58 16.95 -2.55 21.87
C GLN A 58 18.09 -1.67 22.38
N PHE A 59 17.84 -0.39 22.61
CA PHE A 59 18.82 0.52 23.20
C PHE A 59 19.26 0.04 24.59
N LEU A 60 18.31 -0.36 25.45
CA LEU A 60 18.61 -0.87 26.79
C LEU A 60 19.37 -2.21 26.73
N ALA A 61 18.98 -3.11 25.84
CA ALA A 61 19.62 -4.40 25.63
C ALA A 61 21.05 -4.26 25.08
N ALA A 62 21.26 -3.38 24.10
CA ALA A 62 22.58 -3.03 23.59
C ALA A 62 23.44 -2.41 24.71
N SER A 63 22.87 -1.48 25.49
CA SER A 63 23.60 -0.86 26.60
C SER A 63 24.05 -1.88 27.63
N ARG A 64 23.19 -2.85 27.95
CA ARG A 64 23.53 -3.98 28.82
C ARG A 64 24.62 -4.86 28.20
N GLY A 65 24.47 -5.26 26.93
CA GLY A 65 25.41 -6.14 26.24
C GLY A 65 26.83 -5.59 26.20
N ASP A 66 26.98 -4.29 25.90
CA ASP A 66 28.27 -3.61 25.92
C ASP A 66 28.93 -3.65 27.30
N LEU A 67 28.14 -3.34 28.33
CA LEU A 67 28.59 -3.29 29.71
C LEU A 67 28.94 -4.69 30.22
N ASP A 68 28.14 -5.72 29.92
CA ASP A 68 28.41 -7.11 30.27
C ASP A 68 29.69 -7.63 29.59
N ASN A 69 29.91 -7.26 28.32
CA ASN A 69 31.15 -7.59 27.60
C ASN A 69 32.36 -6.96 28.30
N TYR A 70 32.28 -5.68 28.64
CA TYR A 70 33.35 -5.00 29.38
C TYR A 70 33.58 -5.60 30.78
N ALA A 71 32.49 -5.86 31.51
CA ALA A 71 32.51 -6.44 32.86
C ALA A 71 33.21 -7.80 32.92
N SER A 72 33.11 -8.56 31.82
CA SER A 72 33.68 -9.89 31.69
C SER A 72 35.19 -9.90 31.39
N ARG A 73 35.79 -8.77 30.97
CA ARG A 73 37.21 -8.70 30.57
C ARG A 73 38.15 -8.93 31.74
N ALA A 74 39.20 -9.72 31.52
CA ALA A 74 40.20 -10.02 32.55
C ALA A 74 40.92 -8.75 33.04
N GLU A 75 41.12 -7.78 32.15
CA GLU A 75 41.74 -6.49 32.46
C GLU A 75 40.90 -5.69 33.47
N LEU A 76 39.57 -5.66 33.30
CA LEU A 76 38.67 -4.97 34.23
C LEU A 76 38.67 -5.65 35.60
N LYS A 77 38.58 -6.98 35.64
CA LYS A 77 38.64 -7.74 36.90
C LYS A 77 39.98 -7.54 37.61
N GLY A 78 41.08 -7.48 36.85
CA GLY A 78 42.42 -7.21 37.38
C GLY A 78 42.59 -5.79 37.92
N ALA A 79 41.83 -4.80 37.43
CA ALA A 79 41.94 -3.39 37.84
C ALA A 79 41.51 -3.13 39.30
N PHE A 80 40.75 -4.05 39.91
CA PHE A 80 40.43 -4.01 41.33
C PHE A 80 41.65 -4.25 42.21
N LYS A 81 42.65 -5.01 41.73
CA LYS A 81 43.85 -5.39 42.51
C LYS A 81 45.14 -4.72 42.02
N TYR A 82 45.30 -4.51 40.72
CA TYR A 82 46.55 -4.08 40.11
C TYR A 82 46.44 -2.71 39.43
N SER A 83 47.32 -1.76 39.80
CA SER A 83 47.37 -0.41 39.24
C SER A 83 47.66 -0.39 37.73
N ILE A 84 48.47 -1.33 37.24
CA ILE A 84 48.78 -1.47 35.80
C ILE A 84 47.51 -1.81 35.01
N SER A 85 46.69 -2.73 35.51
CA SER A 85 45.41 -3.08 34.88
C SER A 85 44.42 -1.92 34.94
N ARG A 86 44.39 -1.17 36.05
CA ARG A 86 43.58 0.06 36.19
C ARG A 86 43.94 1.11 35.15
N ASN A 87 45.23 1.37 34.93
CA ASN A 87 45.68 2.32 33.91
C ASN A 87 45.30 1.89 32.49
N LYS A 88 45.34 0.59 32.19
CA LYS A 88 44.88 0.05 30.89
C LYS A 88 43.38 0.25 30.70
N VAL A 89 42.57 -0.04 31.73
CA VAL A 89 41.12 0.17 31.69
C VAL A 89 40.77 1.65 31.51
N LEU A 90 41.40 2.55 32.27
CA LEU A 90 41.20 4.00 32.13
C LEU A 90 41.54 4.48 30.71
N LYS A 91 42.59 3.93 30.08
CA LYS A 91 42.91 4.22 28.69
C LYS A 91 41.81 3.75 27.73
N SER A 92 41.22 2.58 27.97
CA SER A 92 40.08 2.10 27.18
C SER A 92 38.83 2.95 27.38
N PHE A 93 38.49 3.33 28.61
CA PHE A 93 37.39 4.26 28.90
C PHE A 93 37.60 5.61 28.21
N LYS A 94 38.83 6.15 28.21
CA LYS A 94 39.17 7.38 27.50
C LYS A 94 38.92 7.26 26.00
N ASN A 95 39.27 6.13 25.39
CA ASN A 95 38.99 5.90 23.97
C ASN A 95 37.49 5.84 23.70
N ASP A 96 36.71 5.16 24.54
CA ASP A 96 35.25 5.06 24.36
C ASP A 96 34.56 6.42 24.53
N LEU A 97 34.99 7.22 25.51
CA LEU A 97 34.51 8.59 25.72
C LEU A 97 34.86 9.51 24.53
N ASN A 98 36.06 9.37 23.95
CA ASN A 98 36.47 10.15 22.78
C ASN A 98 35.76 9.74 21.49
N ASN A 99 35.46 8.44 21.35
CA ASN A 99 34.83 7.89 20.16
C ASN A 99 33.31 8.08 20.17
N ASN A 100 32.70 8.28 21.34
CA ASN A 100 31.26 8.47 21.47
C ASN A 100 30.95 9.66 22.38
N ASN A 101 30.65 10.80 21.75
CA ASN A 101 30.29 12.05 22.41
C ASN A 101 28.99 11.98 23.24
N ARG A 102 28.22 10.89 23.14
CA ARG A 102 27.00 10.67 23.93
C ARG A 102 27.30 10.06 25.30
N ILE A 103 28.51 9.57 25.54
CA ILE A 103 28.91 9.01 26.83
C ILE A 103 29.47 10.14 27.70
N ILE A 104 28.84 10.38 28.84
CA ILE A 104 29.21 11.47 29.76
C ILE A 104 30.23 11.01 30.79
N SER A 105 30.12 9.77 31.27
CA SER A 105 31.09 9.19 32.19
C SER A 105 30.99 7.67 32.21
N MET A 106 32.10 6.98 32.48
CA MET A 106 32.12 5.54 32.70
C MET A 106 33.12 5.21 33.79
N GLY A 107 32.80 4.21 34.62
CA GLY A 107 33.69 3.82 35.71
C GLY A 107 33.22 2.59 36.46
N VAL A 108 33.94 2.27 37.52
CA VAL A 108 33.66 1.16 38.42
C VAL A 108 33.27 1.69 39.79
N ILE A 109 32.15 1.21 40.30
CA ILE A 109 31.61 1.45 41.64
C ILE A 109 32.06 0.30 42.54
N GLY A 110 32.58 0.62 43.71
CA GLY A 110 32.92 -0.33 44.75
C GLY A 110 31.70 -0.85 45.50
N LEU A 111 31.92 -1.84 46.36
CA LEU A 111 30.87 -2.41 47.21
C LEU A 111 30.33 -1.42 48.25
N ASP A 112 31.10 -0.38 48.57
CA ASP A 112 30.71 0.75 49.42
C ASP A 112 29.89 1.82 48.68
N GLY A 113 29.62 1.61 47.38
CA GLY A 113 28.86 2.54 46.55
C GLY A 113 29.67 3.76 46.05
N HIS A 114 30.96 3.85 46.33
CA HIS A 114 31.83 4.92 45.83
C HIS A 114 32.48 4.51 44.51
N ILE A 115 32.77 5.49 43.64
CA ILE A 115 33.50 5.20 42.39
C ILE A 115 34.97 4.92 42.71
N LEU A 116 35.45 3.70 42.42
CA LEU A 116 36.83 3.25 42.65
C LEU A 116 37.81 3.79 41.61
N PHE A 117 37.37 3.89 40.36
CA PHE A 117 38.10 4.51 39.25
C PHE A 117 37.14 4.71 38.08
N GLY A 118 37.32 5.78 37.32
CA GLY A 118 36.47 6.10 36.18
C GLY A 118 36.87 7.44 35.57
N LEU A 119 36.35 7.72 34.39
CA LEU A 119 36.59 8.96 33.66
C LEU A 119 35.28 9.63 33.28
N GLN A 120 35.32 10.95 33.28
CA GLN A 120 34.30 11.83 32.74
C GLN A 120 34.66 12.23 31.30
N SER A 121 33.69 12.70 30.53
CA SER A 121 33.87 13.09 29.11
C SER A 121 34.86 14.24 28.91
N ASN A 122 35.06 15.09 29.91
CA ASN A 122 36.09 16.14 29.92
C ASN A 122 37.51 15.60 30.26
N GLY A 123 37.65 14.31 30.54
CA GLY A 123 38.91 13.66 30.91
C GLY A 123 39.25 13.68 32.40
N GLU A 124 38.44 14.33 33.24
CA GLU A 124 38.65 14.36 34.69
C GLU A 124 38.29 13.01 35.34
N PRO A 125 39.00 12.60 36.41
CA PRO A 125 38.65 11.40 37.16
C PRO A 125 37.25 11.51 37.78
N ALA A 126 36.54 10.38 37.85
CA ALA A 126 35.27 10.26 38.57
C ALA A 126 35.43 9.62 39.97
N GLU A 127 36.65 9.24 40.35
CA GLU A 127 37.00 8.51 41.57
C GLU A 127 36.58 9.28 42.84
N GLY A 128 36.09 8.54 43.84
CA GLY A 128 35.66 9.08 45.14
C GLY A 128 34.23 9.62 45.18
N THR A 129 33.52 9.71 44.06
CA THR A 129 32.12 10.13 44.03
C THR A 129 31.23 9.11 44.73
N ASP A 130 30.45 9.54 45.73
CA ASP A 130 29.50 8.70 46.46
C ASP A 130 28.19 8.52 45.66
N LEU A 131 27.90 7.27 45.29
CA LEU A 131 26.67 6.87 44.62
C LEU A 131 25.86 5.85 45.44
N SER A 132 26.22 5.61 46.70
CA SER A 132 25.60 4.59 47.58
C SER A 132 24.11 4.80 47.82
N SER A 133 23.66 6.06 47.82
CA SER A 133 22.25 6.45 47.97
C SER A 133 21.41 6.22 46.70
N ARG A 134 22.03 5.95 45.55
CA ARG A 134 21.33 5.81 44.28
C ARG A 134 20.68 4.44 44.15
N LYS A 135 19.37 4.42 43.86
CA LYS A 135 18.58 3.18 43.75
C LYS A 135 19.12 2.18 42.71
N TYR A 136 19.68 2.64 41.60
CA TYR A 136 20.26 1.75 40.58
C TYR A 136 21.54 1.07 41.07
N VAL A 137 22.36 1.77 41.86
CA VAL A 137 23.57 1.23 42.49
C VAL A 137 23.19 0.18 43.53
N GLN A 138 22.22 0.48 44.38
CA GLN A 138 21.70 -0.50 45.36
C GLN A 138 21.15 -1.75 44.66
N LYS A 139 20.41 -1.59 43.55
CA LYS A 139 19.88 -2.74 42.79
C LYS A 139 20.97 -3.64 42.23
N VAL A 140 21.98 -3.07 41.59
CA VAL A 140 23.06 -3.87 40.97
C VAL A 140 23.95 -4.51 42.03
N LEU A 141 24.25 -3.81 43.13
CA LEU A 141 25.05 -4.36 44.23
C LEU A 141 24.29 -5.42 45.05
N ASN A 142 22.95 -5.37 45.06
CA ASN A 142 22.10 -6.39 45.70
C ASN A 142 21.74 -7.56 44.74
N GLY A 143 22.51 -7.76 43.66
CA GLY A 143 22.40 -8.95 42.80
C GLY A 143 21.54 -8.79 41.55
N SER A 144 21.14 -7.58 41.16
CA SER A 144 20.53 -7.37 39.84
C SER A 144 21.60 -7.41 38.74
N ASN A 145 21.37 -8.22 37.69
CA ASN A 145 22.32 -8.33 36.57
C ASN A 145 22.37 -7.07 35.67
N PHE A 146 21.38 -6.19 35.80
CA PHE A 146 21.35 -4.92 35.09
C PHE A 146 20.46 -3.94 35.84
N ALA A 147 20.90 -2.70 35.99
CA ALA A 147 20.12 -1.63 36.60
C ALA A 147 20.27 -0.34 35.79
N VAL A 148 19.17 0.39 35.65
CA VAL A 148 19.14 1.70 34.99
C VAL A 148 18.60 2.74 35.97
N SER A 149 19.22 3.91 35.99
CA SER A 149 18.77 5.03 36.80
C SER A 149 17.45 5.62 36.28
N GLU A 150 16.80 6.42 37.12
CA GLU A 150 15.90 7.45 36.61
C GLU A 150 16.68 8.47 35.76
N VAL A 151 15.98 9.33 35.02
CA VAL A 151 16.66 10.43 34.33
C VAL A 151 17.19 11.41 35.37
N LEU A 152 18.49 11.67 35.34
CA LEU A 152 19.21 12.53 36.28
C LEU A 152 19.73 13.76 35.56
N LYS A 153 19.93 14.86 36.28
CA LYS A 153 20.67 16.01 35.75
C LYS A 153 22.16 15.81 36.05
N SER A 154 22.99 15.83 35.01
CA SER A 154 24.45 15.73 35.11
C SER A 154 25.01 16.93 35.86
N ALA A 155 25.78 16.69 36.92
CA ALA A 155 26.49 17.76 37.62
C ALA A 155 27.65 18.34 36.78
N LEU A 156 28.16 17.55 35.82
CA LEU A 156 29.25 17.93 34.93
C LEU A 156 28.76 18.82 33.79
N THR A 157 27.76 18.37 33.05
CA THR A 157 27.32 19.02 31.80
C THR A 157 26.04 19.83 31.96
N GLY A 158 25.25 19.58 33.01
CA GLY A 158 23.92 20.14 33.17
C GLY A 158 22.83 19.43 32.35
N ASP A 159 23.20 18.50 31.47
CA ASP A 159 22.28 17.75 30.62
C ASP A 159 21.57 16.64 31.37
N TYR A 160 20.48 16.13 30.79
CA TYR A 160 19.77 14.99 31.32
C TYR A 160 20.43 13.68 30.88
N ILE A 161 20.77 12.85 31.85
CA ILE A 161 21.49 11.60 31.66
C ILE A 161 20.71 10.42 32.22
N ILE A 162 21.00 9.24 31.69
CA ILE A 162 20.67 7.97 32.32
C ILE A 162 21.95 7.19 32.59
N VAL A 163 21.95 6.43 33.68
CA VAL A 163 23.08 5.62 34.10
C VAL A 163 22.68 4.16 34.06
N SER A 164 23.39 3.38 33.25
CA SER A 164 23.26 1.93 33.19
C SER A 164 24.41 1.30 33.98
N ALA A 165 24.11 0.26 34.76
CA ALA A 165 25.10 -0.45 35.56
C ALA A 165 24.90 -1.97 35.51
N VAL A 166 26.03 -2.70 35.48
CA VAL A 166 26.09 -4.17 35.52
C VAL A 166 27.04 -4.61 36.64
N PRO A 167 26.83 -5.79 37.26
CA PRO A 167 27.74 -6.29 38.28
C PRO A 167 29.06 -6.75 37.66
N VAL A 168 30.18 -6.51 38.36
CA VAL A 168 31.47 -7.08 38.00
C VAL A 168 31.77 -8.24 38.94
N LEU A 169 31.80 -9.46 38.38
CA LEU A 169 32.02 -10.68 39.14
C LEU A 169 33.46 -11.18 39.00
N SER A 170 33.99 -11.75 40.07
CA SER A 170 35.28 -12.45 40.11
C SER A 170 35.25 -13.71 39.23
N GLY A 171 36.40 -14.36 39.03
CA GLY A 171 36.46 -15.64 38.34
C GLY A 171 35.71 -16.78 39.06
N GLU A 172 35.46 -16.60 40.36
CA GLU A 172 34.77 -17.55 41.25
C GLU A 172 33.29 -17.17 41.47
N GLY A 173 32.82 -16.09 40.84
CA GLY A 173 31.43 -15.62 40.91
C GLY A 173 31.13 -14.63 42.04
N GLU A 174 32.12 -14.18 42.80
CA GLU A 174 31.93 -13.18 43.85
C GLU A 174 31.75 -11.78 43.28
N LEU A 175 30.87 -10.97 43.87
CA LEU A 175 30.67 -9.57 43.46
C LEU A 175 31.86 -8.70 43.89
N LEU A 176 32.56 -8.11 42.92
CA LEU A 176 33.68 -7.18 43.17
C LEU A 176 33.23 -5.71 43.22
N GLY A 177 32.16 -5.38 42.51
CA GLY A 177 31.64 -4.03 42.35
C GLY A 177 30.66 -3.95 41.18
N ALA A 178 30.44 -2.77 40.64
CA ALA A 178 29.58 -2.58 39.46
C ALA A 178 30.26 -1.68 38.42
N LEU A 179 30.18 -2.04 37.15
CA LEU A 179 30.57 -1.19 36.04
C LEU A 179 29.38 -0.33 35.66
N TYR A 180 29.58 0.98 35.55
CA TYR A 180 28.53 1.91 35.14
C TYR A 180 28.94 2.74 33.92
N ARG A 181 27.95 3.15 33.15
CA ARG A 181 28.05 4.13 32.06
C ARG A 181 26.90 5.11 32.15
N ALA A 182 27.22 6.40 32.14
CA ALA A 182 26.27 7.50 32.03
C ALA A 182 26.25 8.02 30.59
N VAL A 183 25.06 8.15 30.02
CA VAL A 183 24.86 8.66 28.65
C VAL A 183 23.89 9.84 28.64
N ASP A 184 24.07 10.73 27.68
CA ASP A 184 23.15 11.84 27.39
C ASP A 184 21.81 11.28 26.89
N TRP A 185 20.80 11.33 27.76
CA TRP A 185 19.50 10.77 27.46
C TRP A 185 18.74 11.60 26.43
N MET A 186 18.93 12.93 26.36
CA MET A 186 18.17 13.77 25.44
C MET A 186 18.49 13.46 23.99
N GLN A 187 19.77 13.23 23.67
CA GLN A 187 20.18 12.86 22.33
C GLN A 187 19.54 11.54 21.86
N TYR A 188 19.48 10.53 22.74
CA TYR A 188 18.84 9.25 22.42
C TYR A 188 17.31 9.36 22.38
N ALA A 189 16.71 10.04 23.36
CA ALA A 189 15.29 10.26 23.43
C ALA A 189 14.76 10.98 22.18
N GLN A 190 15.45 12.04 21.72
CA GLN A 190 15.08 12.78 20.53
C GLN A 190 15.20 11.93 19.26
N GLN A 191 16.19 11.03 19.18
CA GLN A 191 16.30 10.09 18.07
C GLN A 191 15.11 9.10 18.03
N MET A 192 14.58 8.70 19.19
CA MET A 192 13.47 7.74 19.29
C MET A 192 12.09 8.39 19.07
N VAL A 193 11.86 9.61 19.59
CA VAL A 193 10.54 10.27 19.52
C VAL A 193 10.46 11.42 18.51
N GLY A 194 11.59 11.92 18.02
CA GLY A 194 11.68 13.13 17.20
C GLY A 194 11.04 13.00 15.82
N ASP A 195 11.29 11.88 15.14
CA ASP A 195 10.82 11.68 13.75
C ASP A 195 9.40 11.11 13.66
N ILE A 196 8.79 10.75 14.78
CA ILE A 196 7.45 10.15 14.81
C ILE A 196 6.38 11.23 14.76
N SER A 197 5.60 11.27 13.69
CA SER A 197 4.39 12.09 13.54
C SER A 197 3.19 11.24 13.16
N ILE A 198 2.04 11.55 13.74
CA ILE A 198 0.76 10.95 13.38
C ILE A 198 -0.26 12.07 13.14
N GLY A 199 -0.86 12.10 11.96
CA GLY A 199 -1.51 13.32 11.48
C GLY A 199 -0.51 14.47 11.36
N ASP A 200 -0.99 15.70 11.42
CA ASP A 200 -0.15 16.91 11.35
C ASP A 200 0.39 17.32 12.73
N GLU A 201 -0.36 17.08 13.79
CA GLU A 201 -0.10 17.59 15.14
C GLU A 201 0.19 16.49 16.17
N GLY A 202 0.09 15.21 15.82
CA GLY A 202 0.35 14.12 16.74
C GLY A 202 1.83 13.83 16.96
N TYR A 203 2.18 13.43 18.19
CA TYR A 203 3.56 13.28 18.63
C TYR A 203 3.72 12.19 19.70
N ALA A 204 4.96 11.72 19.83
CA ALA A 204 5.37 10.78 20.86
C ALA A 204 6.09 11.46 22.04
N TYR A 205 5.97 10.83 23.21
CA TYR A 205 6.67 11.19 24.44
C TYR A 205 6.82 9.96 25.34
N ILE A 206 7.70 10.04 26.33
CA ILE A 206 7.96 8.94 27.25
C ILE A 206 7.80 9.45 28.68
N LEU A 207 7.15 8.66 29.52
CA LEU A 207 6.98 8.88 30.95
C LEU A 207 7.81 7.86 31.72
N ASP A 208 8.30 8.24 32.90
CA ASP A 208 8.83 7.27 33.85
C ASP A 208 7.72 6.60 34.68
N LYS A 209 8.11 5.67 35.55
CA LYS A 209 7.20 4.94 36.46
C LYS A 209 6.44 5.84 37.44
N GLN A 210 6.87 7.08 37.62
CA GLN A 210 6.26 8.05 38.52
C GLN A 210 5.34 9.02 37.78
N GLY A 211 5.28 8.97 36.44
CA GLY A 211 4.50 9.91 35.64
C GLY A 211 5.23 11.23 35.36
N ARG A 212 6.56 11.26 35.52
CA ARG A 212 7.38 12.40 35.06
C ARG A 212 7.73 12.20 33.60
N MET A 213 7.72 13.28 32.84
CA MET A 213 8.07 13.24 31.43
C MET A 213 9.58 13.14 31.25
N ILE A 214 10.04 12.12 30.51
CA ILE A 214 11.47 11.88 30.29
C ILE A 214 11.88 12.04 28.83
N ALA A 215 10.93 12.07 27.91
CA ALA A 215 11.15 12.45 26.51
C ALA A 215 9.89 13.12 25.99
N HIS A 216 10.01 14.13 25.15
CA HIS A 216 8.87 14.77 24.51
C HIS A 216 9.30 15.39 23.19
N LYS A 217 8.57 15.14 22.10
CA LYS A 217 8.93 15.66 20.78
C LYS A 217 8.82 17.19 20.68
N VAL A 218 7.72 17.76 21.18
CA VAL A 218 7.32 19.13 20.85
C VAL A 218 7.82 20.15 21.89
N ASP A 219 7.39 20.02 23.15
CA ASP A 219 7.80 20.90 24.24
C ASP A 219 8.86 20.29 25.17
N GLN A 220 10.11 20.75 25.05
CA GLN A 220 11.21 20.33 25.92
C GLN A 220 11.10 20.88 27.35
N ASN A 221 10.25 21.88 27.61
CA ASN A 221 10.05 22.42 28.96
C ASN A 221 9.24 21.49 29.86
N LEU A 222 8.67 20.41 29.30
CA LEU A 222 7.94 19.41 30.07
C LEU A 222 8.86 18.34 30.66
N ILE A 223 10.12 18.24 30.21
CA ILE A 223 11.06 17.24 30.71
C ILE A 223 11.26 17.37 32.23
N LEU A 224 11.18 16.24 32.92
CA LEU A 224 11.13 16.02 34.37
C LEU A 224 9.95 16.65 35.13
N LYS A 225 8.99 17.31 34.46
CA LYS A 225 7.77 17.74 35.14
C LYS A 225 6.93 16.52 35.52
N ASP A 226 6.43 16.54 36.75
CA ASP A 226 5.51 15.55 37.26
C ASP A 226 4.10 15.83 36.73
N LEU A 227 3.59 14.91 35.93
CA LEU A 227 2.26 14.98 35.34
C LEU A 227 1.33 13.88 35.88
N SER A 228 1.75 13.18 36.94
CA SER A 228 1.00 12.08 37.56
C SER A 228 -0.39 12.46 38.06
N ASN A 229 -0.64 13.76 38.29
CA ASN A 229 -1.94 14.26 38.70
C ASN A 229 -2.98 14.24 37.56
N LEU A 230 -2.53 14.28 36.30
CA LEU A 230 -3.40 14.30 35.12
C LEU A 230 -4.00 12.91 34.87
N GLN A 231 -5.30 12.88 34.55
CA GLN A 231 -6.03 11.62 34.44
C GLN A 231 -5.46 10.68 33.36
N PHE A 232 -5.12 11.21 32.19
CA PHE A 232 -4.54 10.39 31.11
C PHE A 232 -3.19 9.75 31.49
N VAL A 233 -2.41 10.42 32.35
CA VAL A 233 -1.16 9.86 32.87
C VAL A 233 -1.45 8.72 33.83
N LYS A 234 -2.41 8.88 34.74
CA LYS A 234 -2.86 7.82 35.65
C LYS A 234 -3.34 6.59 34.87
N ASP A 235 -4.15 6.80 33.84
CA ASP A 235 -4.64 5.73 32.97
C ASP A 235 -3.48 4.99 32.31
N SER A 236 -2.48 5.73 31.80
CA SER A 236 -1.30 5.14 31.14
C SER A 236 -0.37 4.37 32.08
N LEU A 237 -0.35 4.72 33.38
CA LEU A 237 0.42 4.03 34.41
C LEU A 237 -0.32 2.83 35.01
N ALA A 238 -1.66 2.79 34.90
CA ALA A 238 -2.49 1.76 35.50
C ALA A 238 -2.52 0.44 34.70
N SER A 239 -2.12 0.46 33.42
CA SER A 239 -2.16 -0.71 32.54
C SER A 239 -0.88 -0.87 31.71
N PRO A 240 -0.47 -2.10 31.35
CA PRO A 240 0.76 -2.33 30.60
C PRO A 240 0.71 -1.83 29.15
N LYS A 241 -0.48 -1.76 28.55
CA LYS A 241 -0.74 -1.17 27.24
C LYS A 241 -2.20 -0.77 27.12
N GLY A 242 -2.51 0.23 26.31
CA GLY A 242 -3.89 0.65 26.10
C GLY A 242 -4.04 1.91 25.27
N THR A 243 -5.28 2.40 25.26
CA THR A 243 -5.67 3.68 24.68
C THR A 243 -6.51 4.44 25.71
N THR A 244 -6.31 5.74 25.83
CA THR A 244 -7.18 6.63 26.62
C THR A 244 -7.50 7.90 25.83
N ASN A 245 -8.68 8.47 26.10
CA ASN A 245 -9.12 9.73 25.52
C ASN A 245 -9.11 10.82 26.58
N TYR A 246 -8.63 12.01 26.23
CA TYR A 246 -8.51 13.11 27.15
C TYR A 246 -8.61 14.45 26.43
N GLU A 247 -8.73 15.52 27.19
CA GLU A 247 -8.76 16.88 26.66
C GLU A 247 -7.42 17.58 26.94
N TRP A 248 -6.87 18.22 25.92
CA TRP A 248 -5.66 19.02 26.00
C TRP A 248 -5.88 20.35 25.29
N GLU A 249 -5.64 21.46 26.00
CA GLU A 249 -5.82 22.82 25.45
C GLU A 249 -7.22 23.06 24.82
N GLY A 250 -8.27 22.48 25.41
CA GLY A 250 -9.65 22.63 24.92
C GLY A 250 -10.02 21.73 23.73
N ARG A 251 -9.13 20.82 23.31
CA ARG A 251 -9.35 19.91 22.17
C ARG A 251 -9.24 18.45 22.63
N ALA A 252 -10.08 17.58 22.07
CA ALA A 252 -10.03 16.15 22.33
C ALA A 252 -8.78 15.52 21.70
N LYS A 253 -8.04 14.76 22.51
CA LYS A 253 -6.91 13.91 22.12
C LYS A 253 -7.20 12.46 22.43
N VAL A 254 -6.63 11.59 21.61
CA VAL A 254 -6.45 10.18 21.90
C VAL A 254 -4.98 9.93 22.20
N GLN A 255 -4.71 9.03 23.14
CA GLN A 255 -3.36 8.56 23.44
C GLN A 255 -3.34 7.04 23.43
N THR A 256 -2.38 6.48 22.71
CA THR A 256 -1.95 5.08 22.90
C THR A 256 -0.72 5.06 23.81
N PHE A 257 -0.62 4.03 24.63
CA PHE A 257 0.52 3.87 25.53
C PHE A 257 0.91 2.41 25.70
N GLN A 258 2.18 2.20 26.06
CA GLN A 258 2.74 0.89 26.35
C GLN A 258 3.95 1.00 27.26
N VAL A 259 3.99 0.11 28.24
CA VAL A 259 5.05 0.01 29.24
C VAL A 259 6.21 -0.79 28.66
N VAL A 260 7.42 -0.27 28.78
CA VAL A 260 8.69 -0.94 28.46
C VAL A 260 9.04 -1.89 29.62
N PRO A 261 8.99 -3.22 29.46
CA PRO A 261 9.21 -4.20 30.54
C PRO A 261 10.48 -3.97 31.38
N ALA A 262 11.60 -3.64 30.73
CA ALA A 262 12.91 -3.53 31.38
C ALA A 262 13.00 -2.39 32.42
N THR A 263 12.44 -1.22 32.10
CA THR A 263 12.52 -0.02 32.95
C THR A 263 11.18 0.34 33.60
N GLY A 264 10.08 -0.13 33.00
CA GLY A 264 8.69 0.28 33.15
C GLY A 264 8.44 1.76 32.85
N TRP A 265 9.24 2.33 31.96
CA TRP A 265 8.87 3.58 31.29
C TRP A 265 7.65 3.36 30.42
N VAL A 266 6.81 4.38 30.27
CA VAL A 266 5.61 4.33 29.46
C VAL A 266 5.86 5.16 28.21
N VAL A 267 5.93 4.49 27.07
CA VAL A 267 5.96 5.16 25.77
C VAL A 267 4.53 5.51 25.42
N CYS A 268 4.30 6.77 25.12
CA CYS A 268 3.01 7.33 24.83
C CYS A 268 3.06 8.02 23.47
N MET A 269 2.01 7.85 22.70
CA MET A 269 1.79 8.65 21.50
C MET A 269 0.40 9.22 21.52
N SER A 270 0.30 10.51 21.20
CA SER A 270 -0.95 11.23 21.29
C SER A 270 -1.20 12.11 20.08
N ALA A 271 -2.47 12.21 19.68
CA ALA A 271 -2.92 12.98 18.53
C ALA A 271 -4.29 13.61 18.81
N TYR A 272 -4.58 14.75 18.18
CA TYR A 272 -5.90 15.36 18.26
C TYR A 272 -6.92 14.57 17.41
N VAL A 273 -8.09 14.30 17.97
CA VAL A 273 -9.16 13.58 17.24
C VAL A 273 -9.57 14.33 15.97
N SER A 274 -9.56 15.67 16.00
CA SER A 274 -9.85 16.52 14.84
C SER A 274 -8.84 16.38 13.70
N ASP A 275 -7.57 16.11 14.06
CA ASP A 275 -6.48 15.94 13.09
C ASP A 275 -6.60 14.55 12.44
N LEU A 276 -6.77 13.51 13.26
CA LEU A 276 -6.98 12.13 12.76
C LEU A 276 -8.22 11.97 11.88
N SER A 277 -9.27 12.75 12.12
CA SER A 277 -10.55 12.71 11.37
C SER A 277 -10.67 13.73 10.25
N ARG A 278 -9.64 14.55 9.99
CA ARG A 278 -9.72 15.63 9.01
C ARG A 278 -10.08 15.12 7.62
N ALA A 279 -9.39 14.07 7.15
CA ALA A 279 -9.67 13.47 5.83
C ALA A 279 -11.12 12.95 5.73
N ALA A 280 -11.63 12.29 6.77
CA ALA A 280 -13.02 11.82 6.81
C ALA A 280 -14.02 12.98 6.81
N THR A 281 -13.68 14.10 7.46
CA THR A 281 -14.53 15.29 7.53
C THR A 281 -14.61 16.00 6.18
N GLU A 282 -13.49 16.09 5.46
CA GLU A 282 -13.45 16.66 4.10
C GLU A 282 -14.25 15.81 3.11
N GLU A 283 -14.07 14.49 3.13
CA GLU A 283 -14.85 13.56 2.31
C GLU A 283 -16.35 13.67 2.59
N ARG A 284 -16.74 13.72 3.88
CA ARG A 284 -18.14 13.92 4.29
C ARG A 284 -18.71 15.22 3.74
N ASN A 285 -17.93 16.31 3.71
CA ASN A 285 -18.39 17.59 3.18
C ASN A 285 -18.61 17.53 1.66
N VAL A 286 -17.75 16.82 0.92
CA VAL A 286 -17.94 16.57 -0.52
C VAL A 286 -19.19 15.72 -0.76
N LEU A 287 -19.40 14.66 0.01
CA LEU A 287 -20.61 13.82 -0.06
C LEU A 287 -21.89 14.61 0.24
N MET A 288 -21.86 15.51 1.23
CA MET A 288 -22.98 16.42 1.51
C MET A 288 -23.27 17.34 0.31
N GLY A 289 -22.23 17.90 -0.32
CA GLY A 289 -22.37 18.75 -1.51
C GLY A 289 -23.00 18.00 -2.70
N MET A 290 -22.50 16.79 -2.99
CA MET A 290 -23.04 15.93 -4.05
C MET A 290 -24.48 15.49 -3.76
N GLY A 291 -24.79 15.16 -2.50
CA GLY A 291 -26.13 14.76 -2.06
C GLY A 291 -27.17 15.87 -2.27
N VAL A 292 -26.83 17.10 -1.91
CA VAL A 292 -27.71 18.27 -2.16
C VAL A 292 -27.97 18.45 -3.65
N LEU A 293 -26.93 18.35 -4.48
CA LEU A 293 -27.07 18.46 -5.93
C LEU A 293 -27.97 17.35 -6.50
N MET A 294 -27.78 16.10 -6.05
CA MET A 294 -28.57 14.95 -6.47
C MET A 294 -30.06 15.11 -6.12
N VAL A 295 -30.37 15.58 -4.91
CA VAL A 295 -31.75 15.87 -4.48
C VAL A 295 -32.37 16.97 -5.34
N LEU A 296 -31.64 18.06 -5.64
CA LEU A 296 -32.13 19.13 -6.50
C LEU A 296 -32.47 18.62 -7.92
N VAL A 297 -31.61 17.78 -8.50
CA VAL A 297 -31.84 17.17 -9.82
C VAL A 297 -33.05 16.23 -9.79
N LEU A 298 -33.16 15.36 -8.78
CA LEU A 298 -34.28 14.43 -8.62
C LEU A 298 -35.62 15.17 -8.44
N VAL A 299 -35.65 16.20 -7.60
CA VAL A 299 -36.85 17.02 -7.40
C VAL A 299 -37.25 17.71 -8.71
N GLY A 300 -36.27 18.28 -9.43
CA GLY A 300 -36.51 18.86 -10.75
C GLY A 300 -37.11 17.86 -11.74
N ALA A 301 -36.53 16.66 -11.82
CA ALA A 301 -36.99 15.59 -12.71
C ALA A 301 -38.40 15.07 -12.34
N ILE A 302 -38.70 14.89 -11.05
CA ILE A 302 -40.02 14.45 -10.56
C ILE A 302 -41.08 15.50 -10.89
N VAL A 303 -40.82 16.77 -10.57
CA VAL A 303 -41.76 17.86 -10.84
C VAL A 303 -42.02 18.00 -12.34
N PHE A 304 -40.95 17.92 -13.15
CA PHE A 304 -41.07 17.97 -14.60
C PHE A 304 -41.92 16.82 -15.16
N THR A 305 -41.69 15.60 -14.68
CA THR A 305 -42.41 14.40 -15.14
C THR A 305 -43.88 14.43 -14.73
N ILE A 306 -44.21 14.76 -13.47
CA ILE A 306 -45.59 14.89 -12.99
C ILE A 306 -46.34 16.00 -13.73
N ARG A 307 -45.67 17.12 -14.04
CA ARG A 307 -46.27 18.21 -14.80
C ARG A 307 -46.60 17.78 -16.23
N LYS A 308 -45.67 17.09 -16.90
CA LYS A 308 -45.80 16.65 -18.29
C LYS A 308 -46.80 15.50 -18.45
N GLN A 309 -46.74 14.48 -17.60
CA GLN A 309 -47.51 13.24 -17.76
C GLN A 309 -48.87 13.25 -17.07
N VAL A 310 -49.03 14.00 -15.97
CA VAL A 310 -50.28 13.95 -15.17
C VAL A 310 -51.03 15.27 -15.20
N THR A 311 -50.37 16.38 -14.86
CA THR A 311 -51.06 17.64 -14.58
C THR A 311 -51.56 18.34 -15.86
N GLY A 312 -50.80 18.27 -16.96
CA GLY A 312 -51.23 18.79 -18.26
C GLY A 312 -52.45 18.05 -18.82
N PRO A 313 -52.38 16.72 -19.02
CA PRO A 313 -53.49 15.96 -19.59
C PRO A 313 -54.79 16.00 -18.76
N MET A 314 -54.70 16.02 -17.42
CA MET A 314 -55.89 16.17 -16.57
C MET A 314 -56.62 17.51 -16.75
N ALA A 315 -55.89 18.61 -17.02
CA ALA A 315 -56.51 19.90 -17.28
C ALA A 315 -57.34 19.86 -18.58
N THR A 316 -56.83 19.20 -19.61
CA THR A 316 -57.52 19.04 -20.90
C THR A 316 -58.81 18.23 -20.78
N ILE A 317 -58.80 17.11 -20.04
CA ILE A 317 -60.01 16.30 -19.79
C ILE A 317 -61.06 17.09 -19.00
N ARG A 318 -60.64 17.87 -17.99
CA ARG A 318 -61.54 18.75 -17.22
C ARG A 318 -62.20 19.79 -18.11
N ASP A 319 -61.43 20.43 -18.97
CA ASP A 319 -61.93 21.51 -19.83
C ASP A 319 -62.90 20.96 -20.90
N PHE A 320 -62.59 19.80 -21.48
CA PHE A 320 -63.48 19.08 -22.42
C PHE A 320 -64.81 18.65 -21.79
N THR A 321 -64.76 18.03 -20.61
CA THR A 321 -65.99 17.63 -19.91
C THR A 321 -66.84 18.84 -19.51
N SER A 322 -66.22 20.00 -19.25
CA SER A 322 -66.94 21.26 -19.04
C SER A 322 -67.66 21.74 -20.31
N GLU A 323 -67.02 21.69 -21.48
CA GLU A 323 -67.63 22.05 -22.78
C GLU A 323 -68.85 21.17 -23.12
N ILE A 324 -68.74 19.86 -22.94
CA ILE A 324 -69.84 18.91 -23.17
C ILE A 324 -71.02 19.20 -22.21
N ALA A 325 -70.74 19.49 -20.94
CA ALA A 325 -71.77 19.83 -19.95
C ALA A 325 -72.54 21.12 -20.29
N HIS A 326 -71.95 22.04 -21.06
CA HIS A 326 -72.59 23.28 -21.51
C HIS A 326 -73.27 23.14 -22.90
N GLY A 327 -73.42 21.91 -23.41
CA GLY A 327 -74.22 21.62 -24.60
C GLY A 327 -73.44 21.64 -25.92
N ASN A 328 -72.11 21.80 -25.89
CA ASN A 328 -71.28 21.74 -27.08
C ASN A 328 -70.87 20.30 -27.42
N PHE A 329 -71.82 19.48 -27.89
CA PHE A 329 -71.58 18.07 -28.26
C PHE A 329 -70.73 17.89 -29.54
N LYS A 330 -70.15 18.96 -30.08
CA LYS A 330 -69.20 18.96 -31.20
C LYS A 330 -67.74 19.17 -30.76
N ALA A 331 -67.49 19.42 -29.48
CA ALA A 331 -66.14 19.46 -28.94
C ALA A 331 -65.46 18.10 -29.10
N GLU A 332 -64.13 18.09 -29.31
CA GLU A 332 -63.31 16.88 -29.41
C GLU A 332 -62.23 16.88 -28.32
N LEU A 333 -62.02 15.72 -27.68
CA LEU A 333 -61.00 15.56 -26.66
C LEU A 333 -59.61 15.39 -27.31
N SER A 334 -58.90 16.49 -27.53
CA SER A 334 -57.55 16.48 -28.12
C SER A 334 -56.46 16.24 -27.07
N GLY A 335 -55.41 15.47 -27.42
CA GLY A 335 -54.25 15.20 -26.55
C GLY A 335 -53.73 13.77 -26.66
N LYS A 336 -52.48 13.54 -26.23
CA LYS A 336 -51.94 12.18 -26.02
C LYS A 336 -52.05 11.83 -24.54
N TYR A 337 -52.72 10.73 -24.25
CA TYR A 337 -52.98 10.23 -22.91
C TYR A 337 -52.33 8.86 -22.76
N ASP A 338 -51.62 8.65 -21.66
CA ASP A 338 -50.94 7.41 -21.34
C ASP A 338 -51.49 6.84 -20.02
N CYS A 339 -51.26 5.54 -19.78
CA CYS A 339 -51.71 4.81 -18.59
C CYS A 339 -53.22 4.97 -18.31
N GLU A 340 -53.62 5.16 -17.06
CA GLU A 340 -55.01 5.24 -16.61
C GLU A 340 -55.77 6.44 -17.21
N LEU A 341 -55.05 7.51 -17.61
CA LEU A 341 -55.66 8.68 -18.24
C LEU A 341 -56.14 8.39 -19.68
N LYS A 342 -55.52 7.41 -20.37
CA LYS A 342 -55.98 6.96 -21.70
C LYS A 342 -57.33 6.27 -21.63
N GLU A 343 -57.50 5.41 -20.63
CA GLU A 343 -58.74 4.68 -20.39
C GLU A 343 -59.86 5.63 -19.96
N LEU A 344 -59.56 6.60 -19.08
CA LEU A 344 -60.50 7.65 -18.68
C LEU A 344 -60.94 8.52 -19.88
N ALA A 345 -60.00 8.93 -20.74
CA ALA A 345 -60.31 9.69 -21.95
C ALA A 345 -61.22 8.90 -22.89
N GLY A 346 -60.93 7.61 -23.12
CA GLY A 346 -61.74 6.73 -23.97
C GLY A 346 -63.16 6.49 -23.43
N ASN A 347 -63.31 6.29 -22.12
CA ASN A 347 -64.62 6.09 -21.50
C ASN A 347 -65.51 7.35 -21.56
N ILE A 348 -64.92 8.54 -21.42
CA ILE A 348 -65.64 9.81 -21.56
C ILE A 348 -66.08 10.02 -23.01
N ASP A 349 -65.24 9.67 -23.99
CA ASP A 349 -65.56 9.77 -25.41
C ASP A 349 -66.69 8.80 -25.82
N PHE A 350 -66.64 7.57 -25.31
CA PHE A 350 -67.70 6.56 -25.49
C PHE A 350 -69.04 7.00 -24.90
N MET A 351 -69.05 7.62 -23.72
CA MET A 351 -70.26 8.17 -23.09
C MET A 351 -70.92 9.27 -23.96
N VAL A 352 -70.11 10.13 -24.60
CA VAL A 352 -70.59 11.19 -25.50
C VAL A 352 -71.13 10.61 -26.82
N ALA A 353 -70.51 9.54 -27.32
CA ALA A 353 -70.99 8.83 -28.51
C ALA A 353 -72.36 8.16 -28.29
N GLU A 354 -72.58 7.55 -27.13
CA GLU A 354 -73.80 6.79 -26.86
C GLU A 354 -75.05 7.68 -26.65
N LEU A 355 -74.85 8.90 -26.16
CA LEU A 355 -75.88 9.93 -26.08
C LEU A 355 -76.35 10.42 -27.46
N LYS A 356 -75.46 10.40 -28.47
CA LYS A 356 -75.81 10.73 -29.87
C LYS A 356 -76.60 9.61 -30.55
N ASN A 357 -76.37 8.37 -30.14
CA ASN A 357 -76.82 7.17 -30.85
C ASN A 357 -78.30 6.82 -30.60
N LYS A 358 -78.83 7.07 -29.38
CA LYS A 358 -80.21 6.69 -29.03
C LYS A 358 -81.31 7.59 -29.61
N LEU A 359 -80.99 8.78 -30.12
CA LEU A 359 -81.99 9.72 -30.66
C LEU A 359 -82.28 9.53 -32.17
N GLY A 360 -81.43 8.80 -32.91
CA GLY A 360 -81.54 8.60 -34.38
C GLY A 360 -82.07 7.23 -34.82
N PHE A 361 -82.44 6.35 -33.89
CA PHE A 361 -82.59 4.92 -34.16
C PHE A 361 -83.86 4.52 -34.93
N SER A 362 -85.01 5.19 -34.76
CA SER A 362 -86.27 4.76 -35.40
C SER A 362 -86.52 5.32 -36.81
N GLU A 363 -85.98 6.50 -37.15
CA GLU A 363 -85.96 7.02 -38.54
C GLU A 363 -84.75 6.51 -39.35
N GLY A 364 -83.65 6.14 -38.67
CA GLY A 364 -82.44 5.62 -39.29
C GLY A 364 -82.55 4.18 -39.79
N VAL A 365 -83.41 3.34 -39.20
CA VAL A 365 -83.53 1.92 -39.59
C VAL A 365 -84.19 1.73 -40.96
N LEU A 366 -85.22 2.51 -41.31
CA LEU A 366 -85.89 2.39 -42.63
C LEU A 366 -85.13 3.14 -43.74
N ASN A 367 -84.43 4.23 -43.42
CA ASN A 367 -83.55 4.94 -44.36
C ASN A 367 -82.15 4.31 -44.49
N GLY A 368 -81.75 3.44 -43.55
CA GLY A 368 -80.43 2.80 -43.49
C GLY A 368 -80.37 1.41 -44.13
N LEU A 369 -81.48 0.91 -44.69
CA LEU A 369 -81.49 -0.34 -45.46
C LEU A 369 -80.80 -0.12 -46.81
N VAL A 370 -79.51 -0.51 -46.90
CA VAL A 370 -78.65 -0.36 -48.08
C VAL A 370 -78.75 -1.50 -49.09
N LEU A 371 -79.41 -2.60 -48.74
CA LEU A 371 -79.66 -3.70 -49.67
C LEU A 371 -80.92 -3.40 -50.47
N PRO A 372 -80.95 -3.63 -51.80
CA PRO A 372 -82.18 -3.59 -52.57
C PRO A 372 -83.29 -4.38 -51.88
N CYS A 373 -84.36 -3.72 -51.47
CA CYS A 373 -85.47 -4.38 -50.78
C CYS A 373 -86.81 -3.68 -51.03
N ALA A 374 -87.87 -4.49 -50.94
CA ALA A 374 -89.24 -4.05 -51.13
C ALA A 374 -90.18 -4.90 -50.29
N ILE A 375 -91.33 -4.34 -49.97
CA ILE A 375 -92.42 -4.96 -49.23
C ILE A 375 -93.63 -4.98 -50.13
N VAL A 376 -94.21 -6.16 -50.33
CA VAL A 376 -95.40 -6.40 -51.15
C VAL A 376 -96.56 -6.79 -50.24
N GLY A 377 -97.72 -6.18 -50.44
CA GLY A 377 -98.93 -6.42 -49.66
C GLY A 377 -99.71 -7.64 -50.12
N PRO A 378 -100.67 -8.12 -49.31
CA PRO A 378 -101.45 -9.32 -49.60
C PRO A 378 -102.42 -9.15 -50.78
N ASN A 379 -102.68 -7.92 -51.21
CA ASN A 379 -103.56 -7.59 -52.33
C ASN A 379 -102.79 -7.33 -53.64
N ASP A 380 -101.54 -7.80 -53.72
CA ASP A 380 -100.64 -7.68 -54.87
C ASP A 380 -100.29 -6.22 -55.24
N ASP A 381 -100.05 -5.43 -54.21
CA ASP A 381 -99.62 -4.04 -54.29
C ASP A 381 -98.28 -3.83 -53.57
N MET A 382 -97.38 -3.04 -54.15
CA MET A 382 -96.13 -2.65 -53.50
C MET A 382 -96.44 -1.74 -52.30
N LEU A 383 -96.11 -2.14 -51.07
CA LEU A 383 -96.34 -1.34 -49.87
C LEU A 383 -95.18 -0.39 -49.58
N TRP A 384 -93.97 -0.80 -49.92
CA TRP A 384 -92.76 0.00 -49.72
C TRP A 384 -91.61 -0.55 -50.57
N ALA A 385 -90.71 0.31 -51.03
CA ALA A 385 -89.46 -0.08 -51.68
C ALA A 385 -88.40 0.97 -51.36
N ASN A 386 -87.13 0.56 -51.25
CA ASN A 386 -86.04 1.52 -51.15
C ASN A 386 -85.52 1.93 -52.53
N GLN A 387 -84.67 2.97 -52.59
CA GLN A 387 -84.14 3.44 -53.87
C GLN A 387 -83.21 2.40 -54.51
N GLN A 388 -82.53 1.60 -53.69
CA GLN A 388 -81.56 0.59 -54.11
C GLN A 388 -82.19 -0.52 -54.96
N VAL A 389 -83.46 -0.91 -54.72
CA VAL A 389 -84.15 -1.85 -55.62
C VAL A 389 -84.56 -1.21 -56.95
N CYS A 390 -84.93 0.07 -56.96
CA CYS A 390 -85.20 0.82 -58.19
C CYS A 390 -83.93 0.94 -59.05
N ASP A 391 -82.79 1.21 -58.40
CA ASP A 391 -81.49 1.31 -59.04
C ASP A 391 -80.96 -0.06 -59.50
N LEU A 392 -81.24 -1.14 -58.75
CA LEU A 392 -80.87 -2.51 -59.11
C LEU A 392 -81.51 -2.95 -60.42
N ILE A 393 -82.79 -2.61 -60.63
CA ILE A 393 -83.54 -2.94 -61.85
C ILE A 393 -83.40 -1.88 -62.96
N GLU A 394 -82.68 -0.80 -62.67
CA GLU A 394 -82.39 0.34 -63.57
C GLU A 394 -83.64 1.03 -64.12
N ARG A 395 -84.69 1.08 -63.31
CA ARG A 395 -85.93 1.78 -63.61
C ARG A 395 -85.84 3.23 -63.12
N ASP A 396 -86.15 4.19 -63.98
CA ASP A 396 -86.14 5.61 -63.61
C ASP A 396 -87.43 5.99 -62.84
N ILE A 397 -87.53 5.49 -61.61
CA ILE A 397 -88.63 5.74 -60.68
C ILE A 397 -88.05 5.96 -59.27
N LYS A 398 -88.61 6.93 -58.54
CA LYS A 398 -88.21 7.17 -57.14
C LYS A 398 -88.94 6.21 -56.22
N ALA A 399 -88.25 5.72 -55.19
CA ALA A 399 -88.76 4.79 -54.17
C ALA A 399 -90.19 5.11 -53.66
N GLY A 400 -90.47 6.38 -53.36
CA GLY A 400 -91.79 6.80 -52.87
C GLY A 400 -92.93 6.75 -53.89
N GLN A 401 -92.63 6.61 -55.18
CA GLN A 401 -93.63 6.48 -56.26
C GLN A 401 -94.00 5.03 -56.58
N VAL A 402 -93.33 4.07 -55.92
CA VAL A 402 -93.53 2.63 -56.13
C VAL A 402 -94.77 2.12 -55.36
N VAL A 403 -95.17 2.81 -54.30
CA VAL A 403 -96.26 2.38 -53.42
C VAL A 403 -97.60 2.33 -54.18
N GLY A 404 -98.29 1.19 -54.10
CA GLY A 404 -99.55 0.92 -54.79
C GLY A 404 -99.40 0.39 -56.24
N MET A 405 -98.18 0.25 -56.75
CA MET A 405 -97.94 -0.39 -58.05
C MET A 405 -98.05 -1.92 -57.97
N ASP A 406 -98.39 -2.54 -59.09
CA ASP A 406 -98.35 -4.00 -59.26
C ASP A 406 -96.88 -4.47 -59.30
N PRO A 407 -96.47 -5.45 -58.47
CA PRO A 407 -95.09 -5.95 -58.44
C PRO A 407 -94.61 -6.53 -59.78
N GLY A 408 -95.48 -7.19 -60.54
CA GLY A 408 -95.17 -7.72 -61.87
C GLY A 408 -94.92 -6.59 -62.88
N GLU A 409 -95.72 -5.53 -62.82
CA GLU A 409 -95.51 -4.30 -63.56
C GLU A 409 -94.18 -3.63 -63.18
N PHE A 410 -93.85 -3.61 -61.88
CA PHE A 410 -92.63 -2.96 -61.37
C PHE A 410 -91.33 -3.69 -61.79
N PHE A 411 -91.28 -5.02 -61.69
CA PHE A 411 -90.07 -5.80 -61.98
C PHE A 411 -89.95 -6.26 -63.44
N TYR A 412 -91.05 -6.47 -64.15
CA TYR A 412 -91.05 -7.10 -65.47
C TYR A 412 -91.77 -6.29 -66.56
N GLN A 413 -92.35 -5.13 -66.23
CA GLN A 413 -93.18 -4.31 -67.12
C GLN A 413 -94.44 -5.04 -67.66
N GLU A 414 -94.86 -6.11 -67.00
CA GLU A 414 -96.01 -6.93 -67.36
C GLU A 414 -96.96 -7.00 -66.16
N LYS A 415 -98.05 -6.22 -66.21
CA LYS A 415 -99.03 -6.16 -65.12
C LYS A 415 -99.72 -7.51 -64.92
N GLY A 416 -99.81 -7.99 -63.67
CA GLY A 416 -100.38 -9.30 -63.33
C GLY A 416 -99.43 -10.48 -63.52
N ARG A 417 -98.14 -10.25 -63.83
CA ARG A 417 -97.12 -11.31 -63.81
C ARG A 417 -96.78 -11.68 -62.37
N LYS A 418 -97.06 -12.94 -61.99
CA LYS A 418 -96.76 -13.45 -60.65
C LYS A 418 -95.27 -13.30 -60.30
N THR A 419 -95.01 -12.64 -59.17
CA THR A 419 -93.67 -12.46 -58.62
C THR A 419 -93.35 -13.49 -57.54
N LEU A 420 -92.07 -13.67 -57.20
CA LEU A 420 -91.66 -14.53 -56.09
C LEU A 420 -92.25 -14.05 -54.75
N SER A 421 -92.37 -12.72 -54.57
CA SER A 421 -92.95 -12.09 -53.39
C SER A 421 -94.41 -12.49 -53.19
N GLN A 422 -95.18 -12.58 -54.27
CA GLN A 422 -96.56 -13.02 -54.26
C GLN A 422 -96.68 -14.53 -54.07
N LYS A 423 -95.81 -15.31 -54.72
CA LYS A 423 -95.74 -16.77 -54.51
C LYS A 423 -95.45 -17.13 -53.05
N ALA A 424 -94.60 -16.37 -52.37
CA ALA A 424 -94.28 -16.58 -50.96
C ALA A 424 -95.43 -16.20 -50.00
N ILE A 425 -96.31 -15.29 -50.42
CA ILE A 425 -97.56 -14.98 -49.70
C ILE A 425 -98.58 -16.11 -49.90
N GLU A 426 -98.76 -16.60 -51.13
CA GLU A 426 -99.71 -17.68 -51.46
C GLU A 426 -99.32 -19.04 -50.84
N GLU A 427 -98.02 -19.35 -50.77
CA GLU A 427 -97.49 -20.59 -50.21
C GLU A 427 -97.18 -20.50 -48.70
N GLU A 428 -97.35 -19.32 -48.09
CA GLU A 428 -97.11 -18.99 -46.67
C GLU A 428 -95.74 -19.44 -46.12
N HIS A 429 -94.70 -19.47 -46.95
CA HIS A 429 -93.34 -19.78 -46.51
C HIS A 429 -92.31 -18.92 -47.23
N GLN A 430 -91.10 -18.85 -46.65
CA GLN A 430 -89.98 -18.16 -47.29
C GLN A 430 -89.63 -18.82 -48.62
N ILE A 431 -89.42 -18.01 -49.66
CA ILE A 431 -88.93 -18.46 -50.97
C ILE A 431 -87.60 -17.78 -51.23
N GLN A 432 -86.59 -18.59 -51.56
CA GLN A 432 -85.28 -18.11 -51.97
C GLN A 432 -84.90 -18.73 -53.29
N GLN A 433 -84.54 -17.89 -54.26
CA GLN A 433 -84.21 -18.34 -55.60
C GLN A 433 -83.12 -17.46 -56.21
N GLU A 434 -82.17 -18.11 -56.88
CA GLU A 434 -81.19 -17.44 -57.73
C GLU A 434 -81.73 -17.32 -59.15
N ALA A 435 -81.57 -16.16 -59.74
CA ALA A 435 -81.99 -15.90 -61.10
C ALA A 435 -81.04 -14.93 -61.80
N GLU A 436 -80.85 -15.16 -63.09
CA GLU A 436 -80.34 -14.14 -63.99
C GLU A 436 -81.46 -13.16 -64.29
N TYR A 437 -81.29 -11.92 -63.83
CA TYR A 437 -82.24 -10.86 -64.05
C TYR A 437 -81.65 -9.86 -65.03
N THR A 438 -82.38 -9.61 -66.11
CA THR A 438 -82.03 -8.56 -67.06
C THR A 438 -82.75 -7.29 -66.64
N THR A 439 -81.98 -6.23 -66.38
CA THR A 439 -82.53 -4.93 -65.99
C THR A 439 -83.35 -4.30 -67.12
N ILE A 440 -84.11 -3.26 -66.79
CA ILE A 440 -84.92 -2.52 -67.77
C ILE A 440 -84.09 -1.87 -68.88
N LYS A 441 -82.82 -1.56 -68.61
CA LYS A 441 -81.87 -1.04 -69.61
C LYS A 441 -81.04 -2.12 -70.31
N GLY A 442 -81.32 -3.41 -70.06
CA GLY A 442 -80.72 -4.55 -70.77
C GLY A 442 -79.45 -5.12 -70.14
N ASN A 443 -79.06 -4.71 -68.93
CA ASN A 443 -77.88 -5.24 -68.25
C ASN A 443 -78.20 -6.55 -67.53
N LEU A 444 -77.35 -7.57 -67.70
CA LEU A 444 -77.51 -8.85 -67.00
C LEU A 444 -76.93 -8.74 -65.58
N ARG A 445 -77.73 -9.10 -64.57
CA ARG A 445 -77.28 -9.17 -63.17
C ARG A 445 -77.59 -10.54 -62.57
N ASN A 446 -76.61 -11.11 -61.85
CA ASN A 446 -76.80 -12.30 -61.03
C ASN A 446 -77.31 -11.89 -59.67
N ILE A 447 -78.58 -12.16 -59.40
CA ILE A 447 -79.24 -11.78 -58.16
C ILE A 447 -79.80 -13.00 -57.45
N MET A 448 -79.57 -13.04 -56.14
CA MET A 448 -80.28 -13.93 -55.24
C MET A 448 -81.44 -13.16 -54.64
N VAL A 449 -82.67 -13.66 -54.83
CA VAL A 449 -83.88 -13.07 -54.25
C VAL A 449 -84.29 -13.93 -53.07
N SER A 450 -84.43 -13.33 -51.89
CA SER A 450 -85.04 -13.97 -50.72
C SER A 450 -86.27 -13.17 -50.33
N THR A 451 -87.42 -13.83 -50.26
CA THR A 451 -88.67 -13.18 -49.88
C THR A 451 -89.40 -13.98 -48.81
N THR A 452 -89.83 -13.29 -47.76
CA THR A 452 -90.40 -13.91 -46.56
C THR A 452 -91.71 -13.22 -46.21
N PRO A 453 -92.83 -13.96 -46.05
CA PRO A 453 -94.07 -13.39 -45.55
C PRO A 453 -93.93 -12.95 -44.09
N PHE A 454 -94.59 -11.87 -43.71
CA PHE A 454 -94.63 -11.40 -42.33
C PHE A 454 -96.07 -11.14 -41.89
N TYR A 455 -96.30 -11.24 -40.59
CA TYR A 455 -97.62 -11.33 -39.99
C TYR A 455 -97.87 -10.20 -39.00
N ASP A 456 -99.14 -9.88 -38.78
CA ASP A 456 -99.55 -9.09 -37.62
C ASP A 456 -99.48 -9.94 -36.32
N MET A 457 -99.78 -9.30 -35.19
CA MET A 457 -99.73 -9.95 -33.88
C MET A 457 -100.83 -11.03 -33.70
N ASP A 458 -101.83 -11.06 -34.58
CA ASP A 458 -102.95 -12.02 -34.59
C ASP A 458 -102.76 -13.12 -35.65
N LYS A 459 -101.56 -13.20 -36.26
CA LYS A 459 -101.14 -14.15 -37.30
C LYS A 459 -101.83 -14.00 -38.66
N ASN A 460 -102.41 -12.84 -38.97
CA ASN A 460 -102.84 -12.56 -40.34
C ASN A 460 -101.64 -12.09 -41.18
N ILE A 461 -101.60 -12.48 -42.45
CA ILE A 461 -100.51 -12.07 -43.36
C ILE A 461 -100.64 -10.58 -43.69
N LEU A 462 -99.59 -9.83 -43.38
CA LEU A 462 -99.47 -8.40 -43.71
C LEU A 462 -98.78 -8.14 -45.05
N GLY A 463 -98.07 -9.13 -45.60
CA GLY A 463 -97.35 -9.04 -46.86
C GLY A 463 -96.10 -9.91 -46.87
N SER A 464 -95.21 -9.68 -47.83
CA SER A 464 -93.86 -10.26 -47.85
C SER A 464 -92.78 -9.20 -48.02
N VAL A 465 -91.65 -9.40 -47.33
CA VAL A 465 -90.45 -8.58 -47.49
C VAL A 465 -89.48 -9.33 -48.41
N SER A 466 -89.09 -8.69 -49.50
CA SER A 466 -88.14 -9.22 -50.46
C SER A 466 -86.83 -8.44 -50.39
N ILE A 467 -85.71 -9.16 -50.38
CA ILE A 467 -84.36 -8.61 -50.41
C ILE A 467 -83.61 -9.24 -51.58
N TRP A 468 -82.87 -8.42 -52.33
CA TRP A 468 -82.03 -8.86 -53.43
C TRP A 468 -80.56 -8.63 -53.10
N ILE A 469 -79.75 -9.67 -53.26
CA ILE A 469 -78.32 -9.62 -53.00
C ILE A 469 -77.57 -9.74 -54.33
N ASN A 470 -76.76 -8.72 -54.64
CA ASN A 470 -75.84 -8.74 -55.78
C ASN A 470 -74.55 -9.47 -55.37
N MET A 471 -74.29 -10.62 -55.98
CA MET A 471 -73.19 -11.53 -55.60
C MET A 471 -71.82 -11.16 -56.21
N THR A 472 -71.67 -9.98 -56.81
CA THR A 472 -70.45 -9.60 -57.56
C THR A 472 -69.26 -9.20 -56.64
N GLU A 473 -69.49 -8.53 -55.50
CA GLU A 473 -68.43 -8.02 -54.60
C GLU A 473 -67.84 -9.07 -53.66
N ILE A 474 -68.59 -10.11 -53.29
CA ILE A 474 -68.12 -11.20 -52.40
C ILE A 474 -66.89 -11.91 -53.01
N ARG A 475 -66.77 -11.93 -54.34
CA ARG A 475 -65.60 -12.47 -55.05
C ARG A 475 -64.35 -11.58 -55.02
N GLN A 476 -64.46 -10.28 -54.69
CA GLN A 476 -63.30 -9.39 -54.53
C GLN A 476 -62.65 -9.50 -53.15
N GLN A 477 -63.42 -9.72 -52.07
CA GLN A 477 -62.88 -9.93 -50.72
C GLN A 477 -62.00 -11.18 -50.61
N GLN A 478 -62.26 -12.22 -51.42
CA GLN A 478 -61.43 -13.41 -51.47
C GLN A 478 -59.99 -13.13 -51.98
N ARG A 479 -59.76 -12.06 -52.77
CA ARG A 479 -58.39 -11.71 -53.22
C ARG A 479 -57.53 -11.04 -52.16
N MET A 480 -58.11 -10.19 -51.30
CA MET A 480 -57.36 -9.47 -50.26
C MET A 480 -56.84 -10.38 -49.14
N ILE A 481 -57.58 -11.44 -48.82
CA ILE A 481 -57.16 -12.43 -47.81
C ILE A 481 -55.95 -13.23 -48.33
N GLU A 482 -55.90 -13.53 -49.63
CA GLU A 482 -54.76 -14.19 -50.28
C GLU A 482 -53.50 -13.31 -50.23
N GLU A 483 -53.61 -12.01 -50.52
CA GLU A 483 -52.49 -11.06 -50.49
C GLU A 483 -51.92 -10.85 -49.07
N ASN A 484 -52.78 -10.78 -48.04
CA ASN A 484 -52.32 -10.67 -46.65
C ASN A 484 -51.61 -11.92 -46.15
N ASN A 485 -52.05 -13.12 -46.55
CA ASN A 485 -51.37 -14.36 -46.19
C ASN A 485 -49.97 -14.47 -46.81
N ILE A 486 -49.78 -13.94 -48.02
CA ILE A 486 -48.45 -13.85 -48.66
C ILE A 486 -47.53 -12.92 -47.85
N MET A 487 -48.00 -11.72 -47.47
CA MET A 487 -47.20 -10.80 -46.65
C MET A 487 -46.84 -11.37 -45.26
N ILE A 488 -47.77 -12.07 -44.60
CA ILE A 488 -47.49 -12.72 -43.30
C ILE A 488 -46.45 -13.83 -43.47
N SER A 489 -46.53 -14.61 -44.55
CA SER A 489 -45.57 -15.66 -44.86
C SER A 489 -44.16 -15.10 -45.13
N GLU A 490 -44.05 -14.02 -45.91
CA GLU A 490 -42.77 -13.33 -46.17
C GLU A 490 -42.16 -12.71 -44.90
N ALA A 491 -42.99 -12.08 -44.05
CA ALA A 491 -42.55 -11.53 -42.77
C ALA A 491 -42.11 -12.63 -41.80
N ALA A 492 -42.83 -13.75 -41.75
CA ALA A 492 -42.48 -14.92 -40.96
C ALA A 492 -41.17 -15.58 -41.44
N ALA A 493 -40.96 -15.68 -42.75
CA ALA A 493 -39.70 -16.16 -43.31
C ALA A 493 -38.51 -15.27 -42.93
N SER A 494 -38.68 -13.94 -43.04
CA SER A 494 -37.66 -12.96 -42.65
C SER A 494 -37.36 -13.02 -41.15
N ALA A 495 -38.38 -13.15 -40.30
CA ALA A 495 -38.21 -13.28 -38.86
C ALA A 495 -37.52 -14.61 -38.47
N THR A 496 -37.77 -15.69 -39.22
CA THR A 496 -37.09 -16.99 -39.01
C THR A 496 -35.60 -16.85 -39.28
N GLU A 497 -35.22 -16.16 -40.35
CA GLU A 497 -33.82 -15.94 -40.69
C GLU A 497 -33.09 -15.10 -39.63
N VAL A 498 -33.72 -14.02 -39.15
CA VAL A 498 -33.19 -13.21 -38.04
C VAL A 498 -33.05 -14.06 -36.76
N SER A 499 -34.05 -14.87 -36.44
CA SER A 499 -34.02 -15.77 -35.28
C SER A 499 -32.85 -16.77 -35.35
N ASN A 500 -32.62 -17.36 -36.52
CA ASN A 500 -31.51 -18.28 -36.75
C ASN A 500 -30.15 -17.56 -36.63
N GLN A 501 -30.03 -16.35 -37.16
CA GLN A 501 -28.82 -15.53 -37.00
C GLN A 501 -28.54 -15.19 -35.54
N VAL A 502 -29.55 -14.79 -34.76
CA VAL A 502 -29.39 -14.52 -33.32
C VAL A 502 -28.93 -15.77 -32.58
N SER A 503 -29.49 -16.95 -32.88
CA SER A 503 -29.06 -18.21 -32.26
C SER A 503 -27.60 -18.55 -32.61
N SER A 504 -27.22 -18.39 -33.88
CA SER A 504 -25.84 -18.58 -34.34
C SER A 504 -24.85 -17.62 -33.66
N PHE A 505 -25.20 -16.33 -33.54
CA PHE A 505 -24.36 -15.36 -32.85
C PHE A 505 -24.28 -15.62 -31.34
N ALA A 506 -25.36 -16.09 -30.72
CA ALA A 506 -25.36 -16.50 -29.32
C ALA A 506 -24.41 -17.68 -29.06
N GLU A 507 -24.41 -18.70 -29.93
CA GLU A 507 -23.48 -19.84 -29.83
C GLU A 507 -22.02 -19.39 -29.98
N ALA A 508 -21.72 -18.56 -30.98
CA ALA A 508 -20.37 -18.04 -31.20
C ALA A 508 -19.89 -17.16 -30.03
N LEU A 509 -20.77 -16.33 -29.47
CA LEU A 509 -20.46 -15.47 -28.33
C LEU A 509 -20.27 -16.29 -27.05
N SER A 510 -21.04 -17.37 -26.86
CA SER A 510 -20.88 -18.29 -25.73
C SER A 510 -19.48 -18.92 -25.74
N ALA A 511 -19.01 -19.39 -26.90
CA ALA A 511 -17.66 -19.93 -27.04
C ALA A 511 -16.57 -18.86 -26.73
N GLN A 512 -16.78 -17.61 -27.15
CA GLN A 512 -15.85 -16.50 -26.86
C GLN A 512 -15.83 -16.13 -25.36
N ILE A 513 -16.98 -16.20 -24.69
CA ILE A 513 -17.11 -15.97 -23.25
C ILE A 513 -16.36 -17.06 -22.48
N GLU A 514 -16.53 -18.33 -22.84
CA GLU A 514 -15.83 -19.45 -22.20
C GLU A 514 -14.31 -19.33 -22.37
N GLN A 515 -13.84 -18.98 -23.57
CA GLN A 515 -12.42 -18.72 -23.82
C GLN A 515 -11.88 -17.58 -22.96
N SER A 516 -12.62 -16.47 -22.84
CA SER A 516 -12.20 -15.30 -22.08
C SER A 516 -12.21 -15.57 -20.57
N SER A 517 -13.20 -16.33 -20.09
CA SER A 517 -13.28 -16.80 -18.71
C SER A 517 -12.07 -17.66 -18.34
N ARG A 518 -11.72 -18.63 -19.20
CA ARG A 518 -10.52 -19.45 -18.99
C ARG A 518 -9.24 -18.63 -19.03
N GLY A 519 -9.12 -17.66 -19.93
CA GLY A 519 -7.98 -16.75 -20.00
C GLY A 519 -7.82 -15.90 -18.73
N ALA A 520 -8.94 -15.46 -18.14
CA ALA A 520 -8.93 -14.74 -16.86
C ALA A 520 -8.48 -15.64 -15.70
N GLU A 521 -8.96 -16.88 -15.64
CA GLU A 521 -8.52 -17.88 -14.65
C GLU A 521 -7.00 -18.14 -14.77
N GLU A 522 -6.49 -18.33 -15.99
CA GLU A 522 -5.05 -18.52 -16.27
C GLU A 522 -4.23 -17.28 -15.84
N GLN A 523 -4.73 -16.06 -16.10
CA GLN A 523 -4.08 -14.82 -15.62
C GLN A 523 -4.04 -14.70 -14.10
N SER A 524 -5.12 -15.11 -13.42
CA SER A 524 -5.19 -15.13 -11.95
C SER A 524 -4.11 -16.04 -11.36
N VAL A 525 -3.95 -17.25 -11.91
CA VAL A 525 -2.91 -18.20 -11.48
C VAL A 525 -1.51 -17.61 -11.71
N MET A 526 -1.22 -17.11 -12.92
CA MET A 526 0.08 -16.51 -13.22
C MET A 526 0.39 -15.30 -12.34
N ALA A 527 -0.61 -14.47 -12.01
CA ALA A 527 -0.45 -13.35 -11.10
C ALA A 527 -0.14 -13.84 -9.67
N SER A 528 -0.82 -14.89 -9.18
CA SER A 528 -0.53 -15.46 -7.87
C SER A 528 0.89 -16.04 -7.78
N GLU A 529 1.36 -16.72 -8.82
CA GLU A 529 2.74 -17.23 -8.91
C GLU A 529 3.76 -16.09 -8.95
N ALA A 530 3.51 -15.06 -9.76
CA ALA A 530 4.36 -13.88 -9.83
C ALA A 530 4.41 -13.14 -8.48
N ALA A 531 3.30 -13.03 -7.76
CA ALA A 531 3.26 -12.42 -6.43
C ALA A 531 4.13 -13.21 -5.43
N THR A 532 4.04 -14.54 -5.45
CA THR A 532 4.87 -15.42 -4.62
C THR A 532 6.36 -15.24 -4.95
N ALA A 533 6.72 -15.21 -6.24
CA ALA A 533 8.10 -14.96 -6.67
C ALA A 533 8.61 -13.57 -6.26
N MET A 534 7.74 -12.56 -6.22
CA MET A 534 8.08 -11.22 -5.74
C MET A 534 8.30 -11.18 -4.22
N ASP A 535 7.54 -11.95 -3.44
CA ASP A 535 7.78 -12.08 -2.00
C ASP A 535 9.13 -12.76 -1.71
N GLU A 536 9.47 -13.82 -2.45
CA GLU A 536 10.80 -14.46 -2.37
C GLU A 536 11.90 -13.47 -2.79
N MET A 537 11.68 -12.71 -3.87
CA MET A 537 12.62 -11.68 -4.32
C MET A 537 12.87 -10.64 -3.24
N ASN A 538 11.82 -10.16 -2.57
CA ASN A 538 11.95 -9.18 -1.50
C ASN A 538 12.79 -9.72 -0.34
N SER A 539 12.55 -10.97 0.06
CA SER A 539 13.38 -11.67 1.07
C SER A 539 14.86 -11.74 0.66
N THR A 540 15.16 -12.11 -0.59
CA THR A 540 16.54 -12.16 -1.09
C THR A 540 17.19 -10.79 -1.17
N VAL A 541 16.45 -9.75 -1.56
CA VAL A 541 16.94 -8.36 -1.61
C VAL A 541 17.32 -7.86 -0.21
N PHE A 542 16.50 -8.15 0.81
CA PHE A 542 16.82 -7.86 2.20
C PHE A 542 18.08 -8.59 2.67
N GLU A 543 18.25 -9.85 2.27
CA GLU A 543 19.44 -10.62 2.61
C GLU A 543 20.70 -10.04 1.95
N VAL A 544 20.63 -9.66 0.67
CA VAL A 544 21.73 -8.99 -0.04
C VAL A 544 22.08 -7.66 0.61
N ALA A 545 21.09 -6.83 0.96
CA ALA A 545 21.32 -5.56 1.64
C ALA A 545 22.01 -5.75 3.00
N ARG A 546 21.57 -6.75 3.78
CA ARG A 546 22.20 -7.09 5.07
C ARG A 546 23.62 -7.60 4.90
N ASN A 547 23.86 -8.46 3.93
CA ASN A 547 25.18 -9.00 3.62
C ASN A 547 26.13 -7.89 3.14
N ALA A 548 25.63 -6.95 2.32
CA ALA A 548 26.38 -5.77 1.91
C ALA A 548 26.75 -4.91 3.13
N SER A 549 25.80 -4.59 4.01
CA SER A 549 26.08 -3.82 5.23
C SER A 549 27.17 -4.48 6.10
N THR A 550 27.06 -5.80 6.31
CA THR A 550 28.06 -6.58 7.06
C THR A 550 29.44 -6.58 6.38
N ALA A 551 29.48 -6.70 5.05
CA ALA A 551 30.72 -6.66 4.29
C ALA A 551 31.37 -5.27 4.32
N ALA A 552 30.59 -4.19 4.32
CA ALA A 552 31.10 -2.83 4.45
C ALA A 552 31.72 -2.59 5.84
N GLU A 553 31.08 -3.11 6.91
CA GLU A 553 31.63 -3.06 8.26
C GLU A 553 32.95 -3.85 8.36
N LEU A 554 33.01 -5.06 7.78
CA LEU A 554 34.22 -5.87 7.75
C LEU A 554 35.35 -5.19 6.96
N ALA A 555 35.02 -4.53 5.84
CA ALA A 555 35.96 -3.71 5.09
C ALA A 555 36.49 -2.55 5.94
N ALA A 556 35.63 -1.82 6.65
CA ALA A 556 36.06 -0.73 7.55
C ALA A 556 36.99 -1.23 8.68
N VAL A 557 36.69 -2.38 9.27
CA VAL A 557 37.56 -3.02 10.28
C VAL A 557 38.90 -3.43 9.67
N SER A 558 38.90 -3.99 8.47
CA SER A 558 40.11 -4.42 7.76
C SER A 558 40.98 -3.22 7.38
N GLN A 559 40.37 -2.12 6.93
CA GLN A 559 41.04 -0.85 6.63
C GLN A 559 41.74 -0.30 7.86
N LYS A 560 41.04 -0.27 9.00
CA LYS A 560 41.61 0.15 10.28
C LYS A 560 42.80 -0.72 10.69
N LYS A 561 42.68 -2.05 10.61
CA LYS A 561 43.77 -2.97 10.95
C LYS A 561 44.97 -2.83 10.02
N ALA A 562 44.75 -2.64 8.73
CA ALA A 562 45.83 -2.40 7.77
C ALA A 562 46.55 -1.07 8.07
N GLY A 563 45.80 -0.01 8.40
CA GLY A 563 46.37 1.28 8.83
C GLY A 563 47.13 1.19 10.16
N GLU A 564 46.66 0.39 11.13
CA GLU A 564 47.43 0.08 12.34
C GLU A 564 48.73 -0.67 12.00
N GLY A 565 48.68 -1.60 11.04
CA GLY A 565 49.85 -2.30 10.51
C GLY A 565 50.87 -1.36 9.87
N GLU A 566 50.40 -0.42 9.05
CA GLU A 566 51.23 0.62 8.41
C GLU A 566 51.97 1.44 9.47
N GLN A 567 51.26 1.88 10.52
CA GLN A 567 51.90 2.59 11.65
C GLN A 567 52.95 1.75 12.38
N LYS A 568 52.74 0.44 12.51
CA LYS A 568 53.73 -0.47 13.11
C LYS A 568 54.97 -0.63 12.25
N VAL A 569 54.81 -0.66 10.93
CA VAL A 569 55.94 -0.67 9.99
C VAL A 569 56.74 0.64 10.10
N ILE A 570 56.09 1.79 10.16
CA ILE A 570 56.76 3.10 10.36
C ILE A 570 57.60 3.08 11.65
N GLN A 571 57.03 2.60 12.77
CA GLN A 571 57.76 2.45 14.04
C GLN A 571 58.94 1.48 13.93
N ALA A 572 58.82 0.41 13.14
CA ALA A 572 59.90 -0.53 12.90
C ALA A 572 61.06 0.14 12.13
N VAL A 573 60.76 0.92 11.09
CA VAL A 573 61.77 1.69 10.33
C VAL A 573 62.53 2.66 11.22
N GLU A 574 61.82 3.41 12.09
CA GLU A 574 62.46 4.29 13.07
C GLU A 574 63.41 3.52 14.00
N THR A 575 62.97 2.36 14.49
CA THR A 575 63.78 1.51 15.37
C THR A 575 65.00 0.96 14.65
N ILE A 576 64.87 0.50 13.41
CA ILE A 576 65.98 0.01 12.58
C ILE A 576 66.99 1.13 12.32
N THR A 577 66.51 2.36 12.10
CA THR A 577 67.36 3.54 11.93
C THR A 577 68.17 3.84 13.20
N MET A 578 67.57 3.69 14.38
CA MET A 578 68.31 3.80 15.65
C MET A 578 69.35 2.68 15.82
N VAL A 579 69.03 1.44 15.45
CA VAL A 579 69.98 0.32 15.49
C VAL A 579 71.15 0.56 14.53
N ARG A 580 70.90 1.09 13.33
CA ARG A 580 71.94 1.50 12.38
C ARG A 580 72.90 2.52 12.99
N ALA A 581 72.36 3.58 13.60
CA ALA A 581 73.17 4.60 14.25
C ALA A 581 74.02 4.03 15.40
N GLN A 582 73.49 3.08 16.16
CA GLN A 582 74.23 2.38 17.22
C GLN A 582 75.34 1.48 16.66
N SER A 583 75.11 0.78 15.54
CA SER A 583 76.14 0.01 14.84
C SER A 583 77.25 0.92 14.31
N ASP A 584 76.91 2.04 13.69
CA ASP A 584 77.91 3.02 13.20
C ASP A 584 78.75 3.59 14.35
N LYS A 585 78.14 3.83 15.52
CA LYS A 585 78.86 4.24 16.73
C LYS A 585 79.80 3.15 17.22
N MET A 586 79.33 1.90 17.32
CA MET A 586 80.15 0.78 17.77
C MET A 586 81.34 0.52 16.84
N HIS A 587 81.18 0.72 15.53
CA HIS A 587 82.27 0.68 14.57
C HIS A 587 83.37 1.71 14.91
N LYS A 588 82.98 2.95 15.22
CA LYS A 588 83.92 4.01 15.64
C LYS A 588 84.61 3.68 16.96
N ASP A 589 83.84 3.26 17.97
CA ASP A 589 84.39 2.91 19.29
C ASP A 589 85.41 1.75 19.19
N MET A 590 85.17 0.76 18.32
CA MET A 590 86.12 -0.34 18.08
C MET A 590 87.36 0.11 17.29
N ALA A 591 87.21 1.04 16.35
CA ALA A 591 88.36 1.63 15.65
C ALA A 591 89.26 2.41 16.62
N ASP A 592 88.66 3.21 17.51
CA ASP A 592 89.36 3.95 18.56
C ASP A 592 90.07 3.00 19.54
N LEU A 593 89.40 1.91 19.97
CA LEU A 593 90.02 0.87 20.79
C LEU A 593 91.23 0.23 20.10
N GLY A 594 91.12 -0.03 18.78
CA GLY A 594 92.24 -0.51 17.97
C GLY A 594 93.42 0.45 17.98
N HIS A 595 93.17 1.75 17.77
CA HIS A 595 94.21 2.78 17.82
C HIS A 595 94.86 2.90 19.21
N GLN A 596 94.07 2.80 20.29
CA GLN A 596 94.61 2.81 21.65
C GLN A 596 95.46 1.57 21.92
N ALA A 597 95.03 0.39 21.47
CA ALA A 597 95.79 -0.85 21.61
C ALA A 597 97.11 -0.81 20.83
N ASP A 598 97.11 -0.24 19.61
CA ASP A 598 98.34 0.03 18.84
C ASP A 598 99.29 0.98 19.59
N GLY A 599 98.75 2.03 20.20
CA GLY A 599 99.50 2.96 21.03
C GLY A 599 100.18 2.28 22.23
N ILE A 600 99.44 1.41 22.94
CA ILE A 600 100.01 0.62 24.04
C ILE A 600 101.06 -0.36 23.52
N GLY A 601 100.81 -1.03 22.38
CA GLY A 601 101.78 -1.94 21.76
C GLY A 601 103.13 -1.27 21.48
N ASN A 602 103.12 -0.03 20.97
CA ASN A 602 104.33 0.76 20.77
C ASN A 602 105.06 1.09 22.08
N ILE A 603 104.32 1.45 23.14
CA ILE A 603 104.90 1.70 24.46
C ILE A 603 105.54 0.42 25.02
N MET A 604 104.87 -0.73 24.87
CA MET A 604 105.42 -2.02 25.31
C MET A 604 106.71 -2.37 24.57
N GLY A 605 106.82 -2.06 23.27
CA GLY A 605 108.05 -2.19 22.50
C GLY A 605 109.18 -1.35 23.10
N VAL A 606 108.93 -0.07 23.38
CA VAL A 606 109.92 0.83 24.01
C VAL A 606 110.34 0.34 25.39
N ILE A 607 109.41 -0.16 26.23
CA ILE A 607 109.75 -0.70 27.55
C ILE A 607 110.59 -1.97 27.41
N SER A 608 110.27 -2.84 26.44
CA SER A 608 111.08 -4.03 26.14
C SER A 608 112.51 -3.63 25.72
N ASP A 609 112.66 -2.61 24.86
CA ASP A 609 113.96 -2.10 24.44
C ASP A 609 114.74 -1.49 25.62
N ILE A 610 114.08 -0.74 26.51
CA ILE A 610 114.69 -0.19 27.73
C ILE A 610 115.13 -1.32 28.67
N ALA A 611 114.31 -2.35 28.84
CA ALA A 611 114.62 -3.50 29.68
C ALA A 611 115.83 -4.27 29.10
N ASP A 612 115.91 -4.48 27.78
CA ASP A 612 117.06 -5.11 27.14
C ASP A 612 118.34 -4.26 27.27
N GLN A 613 118.25 -2.94 27.07
CA GLN A 613 119.36 -2.03 27.33
C GLN A 613 119.81 -2.06 28.81
N THR A 614 118.85 -2.11 29.74
CA THR A 614 119.14 -2.20 31.18
C THR A 614 119.80 -3.52 31.52
N ASN A 615 119.38 -4.62 30.88
CA ASN A 615 119.99 -5.94 31.01
C ASN A 615 121.46 -5.92 30.51
N LEU A 616 121.72 -5.29 29.36
CA LEU A 616 123.08 -5.11 28.82
C LEU A 616 123.96 -4.20 29.69
N LEU A 617 123.41 -3.11 30.22
CA LEU A 617 124.11 -2.21 31.15
C LEU A 617 124.44 -2.93 32.46
N ALA A 618 123.49 -3.70 33.01
CA ALA A 618 123.68 -4.51 34.20
C ALA A 618 124.74 -5.59 33.99
N LEU A 619 124.77 -6.22 32.81
CA LEU A 619 125.82 -7.18 32.44
C LEU A 619 127.20 -6.52 32.39
N ASN A 620 127.32 -5.35 31.75
CA ASN A 620 128.57 -4.60 31.70
C ASN A 620 129.03 -4.17 33.10
N ALA A 621 128.10 -3.73 33.96
CA ALA A 621 128.39 -3.38 35.35
C ALA A 621 128.83 -4.61 36.17
N ALA A 622 128.22 -5.78 35.97
CA ALA A 622 128.61 -7.03 36.61
C ALA A 622 130.03 -7.46 36.19
N ILE A 623 130.37 -7.31 34.90
CA ILE A 623 131.72 -7.58 34.37
C ILE A 623 132.75 -6.64 35.02
N GLU A 624 132.48 -5.33 35.08
CA GLU A 624 133.41 -4.35 35.64
C GLU A 624 133.55 -4.51 37.17
N ALA A 625 132.46 -4.87 37.86
CA ALA A 625 132.48 -5.21 39.29
C ALA A 625 133.32 -6.47 39.57
N ALA A 626 133.27 -7.49 38.69
CA ALA A 626 134.15 -8.65 38.78
C ALA A 626 135.62 -8.29 38.53
N ARG A 627 135.87 -7.30 37.66
CA ARG A 627 137.21 -6.78 37.32
C ARG A 627 137.87 -6.02 38.48
N ALA A 628 137.08 -5.37 39.33
CA ALA A 628 137.53 -4.61 40.50
C ALA A 628 137.87 -5.48 41.74
N GLY A 629 137.71 -6.80 41.69
CA GLY A 629 138.08 -7.72 42.77
C GLY A 629 137.27 -7.49 44.08
N ASP A 630 137.93 -7.57 45.24
CA ASP A 630 137.27 -7.47 46.56
C ASP A 630 136.53 -6.12 46.77
N ALA A 631 136.96 -5.04 46.12
CA ALA A 631 136.30 -3.72 46.21
C ALA A 631 134.97 -3.65 45.42
N GLY A 632 134.77 -4.53 44.44
CA GLY A 632 133.59 -4.55 43.56
C GLY A 632 132.45 -5.46 44.01
N ARG A 633 132.63 -6.24 45.08
CA ARG A 633 131.69 -7.30 45.49
C ARG A 633 130.27 -6.79 45.79
N GLY A 634 130.14 -5.61 46.38
CA GLY A 634 128.84 -4.97 46.62
C GLY A 634 128.15 -4.50 45.33
N PHE A 635 128.93 -4.01 44.36
CA PHE A 635 128.42 -3.59 43.05
C PHE A 635 127.99 -4.77 42.18
N ALA A 636 128.69 -5.91 42.27
CA ALA A 636 128.33 -7.12 41.54
C ALA A 636 126.93 -7.66 41.92
N VAL A 637 126.60 -7.65 43.22
CA VAL A 637 125.28 -8.09 43.71
C VAL A 637 124.17 -7.16 43.20
N VAL A 638 124.40 -5.85 43.21
CA VAL A 638 123.43 -4.87 42.68
C VAL A 638 123.25 -5.04 41.17
N ALA A 639 124.34 -5.25 40.42
CA ALA A 639 124.29 -5.46 38.99
C ALA A 639 123.52 -6.73 38.61
N ASP A 640 123.72 -7.84 39.31
CA ASP A 640 122.94 -9.08 39.10
C ASP A 640 121.44 -8.91 39.44
N GLU A 641 121.12 -8.13 40.48
CA GLU A 641 119.72 -7.85 40.84
C GLU A 641 119.03 -6.96 39.79
N VAL A 642 119.74 -5.95 39.26
CA VAL A 642 119.25 -5.12 38.13
C VAL A 642 119.07 -5.96 36.87
N ARG A 643 119.97 -6.91 36.61
CA ARG A 643 119.87 -7.87 35.48
C ARG A 643 118.61 -8.73 35.58
N LYS A 644 118.36 -9.33 36.75
CA LYS A 644 117.13 -10.12 37.01
C LYS A 644 115.85 -9.29 36.92
N LEU A 645 115.89 -8.03 37.37
CA LEU A 645 114.76 -7.12 37.26
C LEU A 645 114.48 -6.76 35.79
N ALA A 646 115.52 -6.54 35.00
CA ALA A 646 115.42 -6.32 33.56
C ALA A 646 114.86 -7.55 32.82
N GLU A 647 115.36 -8.77 33.11
CA GLU A 647 114.80 -10.03 32.57
C GLU A 647 113.33 -10.22 32.94
N SER A 648 112.97 -9.94 34.20
CA SER A 648 111.59 -10.02 34.69
C SER A 648 110.69 -8.97 34.02
N THR A 649 111.21 -7.77 33.76
CA THR A 649 110.51 -6.71 33.03
C THR A 649 110.28 -7.13 31.58
N MET A 650 111.29 -7.68 30.88
CA MET A 650 111.15 -8.20 29.51
C MET A 650 110.08 -9.28 29.41
N ASN A 651 110.08 -10.24 30.34
CA ASN A 651 109.07 -11.30 30.38
C ASN A 651 107.66 -10.75 30.61
N ALA A 652 107.49 -9.84 31.57
CA ALA A 652 106.21 -9.20 31.85
C ALA A 652 105.74 -8.35 30.65
N THR A 653 106.63 -7.63 29.98
CA THR A 653 106.29 -6.84 28.79
C THR A 653 105.90 -7.72 27.60
N SER A 654 106.54 -8.88 27.43
CA SER A 654 106.15 -9.84 26.39
C SER A 654 104.77 -10.44 26.67
N GLU A 655 104.44 -10.72 27.93
CA GLU A 655 103.13 -11.24 28.31
C GLU A 655 102.03 -10.20 28.06
N VAL A 656 102.24 -8.95 28.49
CA VAL A 656 101.33 -7.82 28.22
C VAL A 656 101.20 -7.58 26.71
N GLY A 657 102.28 -7.64 25.94
CA GLY A 657 102.24 -7.55 24.48
C GLY A 657 101.34 -8.61 23.84
N GLY A 658 101.36 -9.84 24.36
CA GLY A 658 100.45 -10.91 23.94
C GLY A 658 98.97 -10.59 24.21
N TYR A 659 98.64 -9.97 25.34
CA TYR A 659 97.28 -9.51 25.63
C TYR A 659 96.85 -8.35 24.71
N ILE A 660 97.75 -7.40 24.43
CA ILE A 660 97.49 -6.29 23.51
C ILE A 660 97.21 -6.80 22.08
N SER A 661 98.00 -7.75 21.59
CA SER A 661 97.74 -8.40 20.29
C SER A 661 96.35 -9.02 20.22
N LYS A 662 95.93 -9.73 21.29
CA LYS A 662 94.57 -10.30 21.36
C LYS A 662 93.47 -9.24 21.36
N ILE A 663 93.71 -8.08 22.00
CA ILE A 663 92.77 -6.95 21.97
C ILE A 663 92.68 -6.36 20.57
N GLN A 664 93.80 -6.16 19.87
CA GLN A 664 93.83 -5.68 18.49
C GLN A 664 93.08 -6.62 17.54
N ASP A 665 93.32 -7.92 17.64
CA ASP A 665 92.64 -8.94 16.83
C ASP A 665 91.13 -8.98 17.12
N SER A 666 90.75 -8.85 18.39
CA SER A 666 89.35 -8.77 18.81
C SER A 666 88.66 -7.51 18.28
N ALA A 667 89.34 -6.36 18.32
CA ALA A 667 88.84 -5.10 17.77
C ALA A 667 88.62 -5.20 16.25
N LYS A 668 89.60 -5.72 15.50
CA LYS A 668 89.48 -5.96 14.05
C LYS A 668 88.31 -6.90 13.72
N THR A 669 88.17 -7.98 14.49
CA THR A 669 87.07 -8.94 14.32
C THR A 669 85.70 -8.28 14.57
N ASN A 670 85.59 -7.45 15.61
CA ASN A 670 84.36 -6.74 15.94
C ASN A 670 84.00 -5.66 14.91
N ILE A 671 84.98 -4.97 14.32
CA ILE A 671 84.76 -4.04 13.20
C ILE A 671 84.13 -4.80 12.02
N ALA A 672 84.73 -5.91 11.59
CA ALA A 672 84.21 -6.71 10.48
C ALA A 672 82.79 -7.27 10.76
N ASN A 673 82.51 -7.67 12.00
CA ASN A 673 81.17 -8.10 12.41
C ASN A 673 80.16 -6.94 12.36
N THR A 674 80.57 -5.74 12.79
CA THR A 674 79.72 -4.54 12.77
C THR A 674 79.40 -4.09 11.34
N GLU A 675 80.35 -4.19 10.41
CA GLU A 675 80.12 -3.94 8.98
C GLU A 675 79.12 -4.94 8.37
N LYS A 676 79.21 -6.22 8.75
CA LYS A 676 78.22 -7.24 8.35
C LYS A 676 76.83 -6.91 8.90
N SER A 677 76.74 -6.53 10.18
CA SER A 677 75.46 -6.10 10.79
C SER A 677 74.88 -4.88 10.07
N THR A 678 75.70 -3.90 9.70
CA THR A 678 75.24 -2.69 9.01
C THR A 678 74.67 -3.01 7.62
N ARG A 679 75.27 -3.95 6.89
CA ARG A 679 74.71 -4.45 5.61
C ARG A 679 73.37 -5.16 5.81
N ALA A 680 73.30 -6.07 6.77
CA ALA A 680 72.06 -6.79 7.08
C ALA A 680 70.93 -5.83 7.51
N ILE A 681 71.25 -4.78 8.28
CA ILE A 681 70.31 -3.72 8.65
C ILE A 681 69.77 -2.99 7.41
N GLY A 682 70.62 -2.73 6.41
CA GLY A 682 70.20 -2.15 5.12
C GLY A 682 69.16 -3.02 4.41
N GLU A 683 69.45 -4.31 4.23
CA GLU A 683 68.54 -5.27 3.59
C GLU A 683 67.20 -5.39 4.35
N VAL A 684 67.24 -5.41 5.69
CA VAL A 684 66.03 -5.42 6.52
C VAL A 684 65.23 -4.12 6.37
N THR A 685 65.89 -2.97 6.24
CA THR A 685 65.21 -1.69 6.02
C THR A 685 64.43 -1.70 4.72
N ASP A 686 65.02 -2.20 3.63
CA ASP A 686 64.36 -2.29 2.32
C ASP A 686 63.14 -3.22 2.36
N LEU A 687 63.24 -4.37 3.01
CA LEU A 687 62.12 -5.32 3.17
C LEU A 687 60.97 -4.72 3.99
N VAL A 688 61.28 -3.97 5.05
CA VAL A 688 60.28 -3.32 5.90
C VAL A 688 59.58 -2.18 5.16
N ASN A 689 60.31 -1.39 4.38
CA ASN A 689 59.72 -0.35 3.51
C ASN A 689 58.77 -0.96 2.48
N GLN A 690 59.18 -2.04 1.79
CA GLN A 690 58.30 -2.76 0.85
C GLN A 690 57.04 -3.32 1.53
N SER A 691 57.16 -3.79 2.77
CA SER A 691 56.00 -4.23 3.56
C SER A 691 55.04 -3.08 3.88
N GLY A 692 55.57 -1.87 4.10
CA GLY A 692 54.77 -0.65 4.28
C GLY A 692 54.00 -0.27 3.03
N ASP A 693 54.65 -0.31 1.85
CA ASP A 693 54.01 -0.03 0.56
C ASP A 693 52.85 -1.01 0.28
N ILE A 694 53.05 -2.31 0.53
CA ILE A 694 52.00 -3.33 0.39
C ILE A 694 50.80 -3.05 1.31
N LEU A 695 51.06 -2.64 2.56
CA LEU A 695 49.98 -2.31 3.50
C LEU A 695 49.19 -1.09 3.05
N LYS A 696 49.85 -0.09 2.47
CA LYS A 696 49.20 1.08 1.89
C LYS A 696 48.30 0.71 0.72
N ASP A 697 48.76 -0.15 -0.19
CA ASP A 697 47.94 -0.69 -1.29
C ASP A 697 46.72 -1.46 -0.77
N ILE A 698 46.88 -2.25 0.31
CA ILE A 698 45.76 -2.96 0.96
C ILE A 698 44.73 -1.95 1.51
N VAL A 699 45.17 -0.88 2.18
CA VAL A 699 44.27 0.17 2.69
C VAL A 699 43.44 0.79 1.57
N GLU A 700 44.06 1.10 0.43
CA GLU A 700 43.39 1.66 -0.74
C GLU A 700 42.37 0.67 -1.33
N LYS A 701 42.76 -0.59 -1.55
CA LYS A 701 41.87 -1.63 -2.13
C LYS A 701 40.69 -1.97 -1.23
N VAL A 702 40.88 -1.96 0.09
CA VAL A 702 39.79 -2.16 1.04
C VAL A 702 38.83 -0.96 1.04
N SER A 703 39.34 0.26 0.85
CA SER A 703 38.50 1.46 0.69
C SER A 703 37.61 1.36 -0.55
N GLU A 704 38.18 1.01 -1.71
CA GLU A 704 37.42 0.79 -2.95
C GLU A 704 36.34 -0.29 -2.75
N THR A 705 36.69 -1.38 -2.06
CA THR A 705 35.74 -2.47 -1.75
C THR A 705 34.59 -1.97 -0.89
N ALA A 706 34.85 -1.15 0.13
CA ALA A 706 33.81 -0.58 0.99
C ALA A 706 32.83 0.31 0.21
N ASP A 707 33.33 1.07 -0.76
CA ASP A 707 32.50 1.93 -1.61
C ASP A 707 31.66 1.11 -2.62
N GLN A 708 32.22 0.05 -3.18
CA GLN A 708 31.50 -0.89 -4.04
C GLN A 708 30.34 -1.54 -3.27
N VAL A 709 30.60 -1.97 -2.04
CA VAL A 709 29.60 -2.61 -1.18
C VAL A 709 28.49 -1.64 -0.77
N ARG A 710 28.81 -0.37 -0.51
CA ARG A 710 27.79 0.67 -0.29
C ARG A 710 26.90 0.89 -1.51
N SER A 711 27.47 0.79 -2.71
CA SER A 711 26.71 0.86 -3.96
C SER A 711 25.76 -0.34 -4.13
N ILE A 712 26.19 -1.54 -3.72
CA ILE A 712 25.32 -2.73 -3.68
C ILE A 712 24.13 -2.51 -2.73
N ALA A 713 24.38 -2.00 -1.52
CA ALA A 713 23.31 -1.72 -0.56
C ALA A 713 22.26 -0.73 -1.13
N THR A 714 22.74 0.34 -1.77
CA THR A 714 21.87 1.34 -2.44
C THR A 714 21.06 0.71 -3.58
N ALA A 715 21.70 -0.14 -4.40
CA ALA A 715 21.02 -0.85 -5.48
C ALA A 715 19.96 -1.84 -4.94
N SER A 716 20.24 -2.51 -3.82
CA SER A 716 19.27 -3.37 -3.15
C SER A 716 18.06 -2.60 -2.61
N GLU A 717 18.26 -1.40 -2.05
CA GLU A 717 17.14 -0.53 -1.65
C GLU A 717 16.25 -0.15 -2.85
N GLN A 718 16.87 0.23 -3.99
CA GLN A 718 16.12 0.50 -5.22
C GLN A 718 15.39 -0.73 -5.75
N GLN A 719 16.02 -1.90 -5.67
CA GLN A 719 15.42 -3.17 -6.10
C GLN A 719 14.23 -3.55 -5.21
N SER A 720 14.28 -3.27 -3.92
CA SER A 720 13.16 -3.47 -2.99
C SER A 720 11.94 -2.63 -3.39
N ALA A 721 12.16 -1.34 -3.70
CA ALA A 721 11.09 -0.46 -4.17
C ALA A 721 10.46 -0.94 -5.50
N ALA A 722 11.29 -1.41 -6.44
CA ALA A 722 10.81 -1.98 -7.69
C ALA A 722 10.02 -3.28 -7.47
N SER A 723 10.46 -4.16 -6.56
CA SER A 723 9.73 -5.38 -6.21
C SER A 723 8.37 -5.09 -5.57
N GLU A 724 8.26 -4.07 -4.71
CA GLU A 724 6.98 -3.63 -4.15
C GLU A 724 6.01 -3.12 -5.24
N GLU A 725 6.52 -2.34 -6.20
CA GLU A 725 5.73 -1.85 -7.33
C GLU A 725 5.23 -3.00 -8.22
N ILE A 726 6.08 -3.99 -8.49
CA ILE A 726 5.71 -5.18 -9.26
C ILE A 726 4.68 -6.03 -8.48
N SER A 727 4.87 -6.23 -7.17
CA SER A 727 3.91 -6.94 -6.33
C SER A 727 2.53 -6.27 -6.36
N ARG A 728 2.48 -4.94 -6.22
CA ARG A 728 1.24 -4.16 -6.35
C ARG A 728 0.60 -4.31 -7.72
N SER A 729 1.38 -4.20 -8.79
CA SER A 729 0.90 -4.35 -10.17
C SER A 729 0.34 -5.76 -10.41
N THR A 730 0.98 -6.77 -9.84
CA THR A 730 0.55 -8.17 -9.92
C THR A 730 -0.76 -8.39 -9.16
N GLY A 731 -0.92 -7.77 -7.99
CA GLY A 731 -2.18 -7.73 -7.26
C GLY A 731 -3.32 -7.11 -8.08
N GLN A 732 -3.05 -6.02 -8.79
CA GLN A 732 -4.03 -5.39 -9.68
C GLN A 732 -4.42 -6.30 -10.86
N ILE A 733 -3.46 -7.00 -11.47
CA ILE A 733 -3.75 -7.99 -12.53
C ILE A 733 -4.68 -9.08 -11.99
N ASN A 734 -4.41 -9.59 -10.78
CA ASN A 734 -5.25 -10.60 -10.15
C ASN A 734 -6.69 -10.10 -9.91
N THR A 735 -6.86 -8.85 -9.43
CA THR A 735 -8.18 -8.23 -9.28
C THR A 735 -8.91 -8.09 -10.62
N ILE A 736 -8.22 -7.59 -11.65
CA ILE A 736 -8.80 -7.42 -13.00
C ILE A 736 -9.19 -8.78 -13.59
N ALA A 737 -8.39 -9.81 -13.39
CA ALA A 737 -8.72 -11.17 -13.81
C ALA A 737 -9.99 -11.68 -13.12
N GLY A 738 -10.12 -11.47 -11.81
CA GLY A 738 -11.35 -11.81 -11.06
C GLY A 738 -12.59 -11.06 -11.56
N GLU A 739 -12.47 -9.75 -11.80
CA GLU A 739 -13.55 -8.94 -12.37
C GLU A 739 -13.93 -9.40 -13.79
N THR A 740 -12.94 -9.77 -14.61
CA THR A 740 -13.16 -10.28 -15.97
C THR A 740 -13.89 -11.62 -15.93
N ALA A 741 -13.49 -12.54 -15.05
CA ALA A 741 -14.18 -13.83 -14.87
C ALA A 741 -15.63 -13.63 -14.43
N GLN A 742 -15.89 -12.69 -13.50
CA GLN A 742 -17.24 -12.35 -13.09
C GLN A 742 -18.07 -11.76 -14.24
N ALA A 743 -17.52 -10.80 -14.99
CA ALA A 743 -18.20 -10.21 -16.15
C ALA A 743 -18.50 -11.25 -17.24
N MET A 744 -17.63 -12.25 -17.41
CA MET A 744 -17.87 -13.37 -18.32
C MET A 744 -19.02 -14.28 -17.83
N ASN A 745 -19.13 -14.54 -16.53
CA ASN A 745 -20.28 -15.26 -15.98
C ASN A 745 -21.60 -14.51 -16.22
N GLU A 746 -21.64 -13.20 -15.98
CA GLU A 746 -22.83 -12.38 -16.23
C GLU A 746 -23.17 -12.32 -17.74
N SER A 747 -22.15 -12.28 -18.59
CA SER A 747 -22.32 -12.33 -20.05
C SER A 747 -22.87 -13.68 -20.50
N SER A 748 -22.42 -14.78 -19.89
CA SER A 748 -22.93 -16.14 -20.16
C SER A 748 -24.44 -16.22 -19.89
N ASP A 749 -24.90 -15.69 -18.75
CA ASP A 749 -26.32 -15.65 -18.40
C ASP A 749 -27.14 -14.80 -19.40
N ALA A 750 -26.60 -13.66 -19.84
CA ALA A 750 -27.25 -12.82 -20.84
C ALA A 750 -27.38 -13.52 -22.21
N VAL A 751 -26.32 -14.20 -22.65
CA VAL A 751 -26.31 -14.96 -23.91
C VAL A 751 -27.25 -16.17 -23.84
N GLY A 752 -27.30 -16.86 -22.69
CA GLY A 752 -28.26 -17.94 -22.44
C GLY A 752 -29.71 -17.47 -22.62
N ARG A 753 -30.07 -16.33 -22.01
CA ARG A 753 -31.41 -15.71 -22.20
C ARG A 753 -31.68 -15.29 -23.65
N MET A 754 -30.66 -14.81 -24.36
CA MET A 754 -30.80 -14.42 -25.77
C MET A 754 -31.07 -15.63 -26.67
N SER A 755 -30.42 -16.76 -26.40
CA SER A 755 -30.69 -18.03 -27.08
C SER A 755 -32.11 -18.53 -26.79
N GLU A 756 -32.58 -18.40 -25.55
CA GLU A 756 -33.94 -18.78 -25.16
C GLU A 756 -35.01 -17.92 -25.86
N LEU A 757 -34.82 -16.60 -25.90
CA LEU A 757 -35.69 -15.67 -26.63
C LEU A 757 -35.73 -15.94 -28.13
N ALA A 758 -34.59 -16.27 -28.75
CA ALA A 758 -34.55 -16.68 -30.16
C ALA A 758 -35.37 -17.96 -30.39
N LYS A 759 -35.29 -18.92 -29.47
CA LYS A 759 -36.07 -20.16 -29.55
C LYS A 759 -37.57 -19.92 -29.40
N GLU A 760 -37.97 -19.04 -28.47
CA GLU A 760 -39.36 -18.63 -28.32
C GLU A 760 -39.90 -17.89 -29.55
N LEU A 761 -39.10 -16.98 -30.13
CA LEU A 761 -39.44 -16.26 -31.35
C LEU A 761 -39.66 -17.24 -32.51
N GLY A 762 -38.76 -18.20 -32.70
CA GLY A 762 -38.93 -19.29 -33.66
C GLY A 762 -40.24 -20.07 -33.46
N GLY A 763 -40.62 -20.35 -32.21
CA GLY A 763 -41.88 -21.01 -31.88
C GLY A 763 -43.14 -20.16 -32.11
N ILE A 764 -43.07 -18.84 -31.98
CA ILE A 764 -44.15 -17.91 -32.37
C ILE A 764 -44.30 -17.90 -33.89
N ILE A 765 -43.19 -17.80 -34.62
CA ILE A 765 -43.20 -17.75 -36.09
C ILE A 765 -43.77 -19.05 -36.69
N ALA A 766 -43.40 -20.20 -36.14
CA ALA A 766 -43.95 -21.49 -36.58
C ALA A 766 -45.48 -21.57 -36.44
N ARG A 767 -46.06 -20.90 -35.43
CA ARG A 767 -47.52 -20.79 -35.22
C ARG A 767 -48.18 -19.75 -36.12
N MET A 768 -47.42 -18.86 -36.78
CA MET A 768 -47.96 -17.91 -37.75
C MET A 768 -47.98 -18.48 -39.17
N GLN A 769 -47.16 -19.50 -39.45
CA GLN A 769 -47.04 -20.14 -40.76
C GLN A 769 -47.97 -21.36 -40.94
N GLY A 770 -48.54 -21.89 -39.87
CA GLY A 770 -49.52 -22.98 -39.87
C GLY A 770 -50.74 -22.63 -39.05
#